data_AF-A0A9E4H0B4-F1
#
_entry.id   AF-A0A9E4H0B4-F1
#
_cell.length_a   1.000
_cell.length_b   1.000
_cell.length_c   1.000
_cell.angle_alpha   90.00
_cell.angle_beta   90.00
_cell.angle_gamma   90.00
#
_symmetry.space_group_name_H-M   'P 1'
#
loop_
_entity.id
_entity.type
_entity.pdbx_description
1 polymer ?
#
loop_
_entity_poly.entity_id
_entity_poly.type
_entity_poly.pdbx_seq_one_letter_code
_entity_poly.pdbx_strand_id
1 'polypeptide(L)'
;MNYSLMDLLSLIGALGFFIYGMKVMSDGIQKVAGNRMRRILSAMTSNRVFGVFTGFIITSLVQSSSATTVMVVSFVNAGLLSLIESIGVIMGANIGTTLTAWLISIFGFKVKISAMALPIIAFGFPMLFSSRGSIKSWGEVLIGFALLFMGLEFLKDSVPDLQSNPQVLEFLSQYTDKGLLSTLIFIGVGTVITIVVQSSSAAMALTLVMCYQGWIPFQLAAAMILGENIGTTITANLAALVANVHAKRAARAHFLFNTFGVVWMIIAFPLFISGINNYMANNPTISGTGGRQYSFEQPPSQELFDTQLQQSLGDAGEFIEWTWVTPKKLNMHYSLFKAAGQGIDIDSLAAIRISEELVALGITAAQYHVVNIGARPSEEASAIPIALSIFHTTFNILNVLMLVWFVPFIARTVTRFLPAKGVDDEVFHLSFIGSGMMGTAELSIIEARKEISKFGEIIVKLYDAVPQLLHATEEKKFQKLMKRVAKYEDMTDRMELEIAKYLSKASESELSNDASRRVRSMLSIISDLETIGDLCYQIAQNLERRRAIKAYFTPELRQKSELMFIAVEKSISNMTQNLNRDYEKVTLTEAKDIEEEINDLRNKLRNEHLENIEKGLYPIHSGMYYNDLIHSLEKIGDHAFDVSEAIVLES
;
A
#
# COMPACT_ATOMS: atom_id res chain seq x y z
N MET A 1 10.57 33.08 -24.63
CA MET A 1 10.93 32.33 -23.41
C MET A 1 12.44 32.28 -23.24
N ASN A 2 12.96 32.79 -22.12
CA ASN A 2 14.30 32.43 -21.63
C ASN A 2 14.16 31.63 -20.33
N TYR A 3 13.35 30.55 -20.34
CA TYR A 3 13.45 29.56 -19.26
C TYR A 3 14.73 28.78 -19.53
N SER A 4 15.78 29.13 -18.80
CA SER A 4 17.10 28.59 -19.03
C SER A 4 17.19 27.16 -18.51
N LEU A 5 18.21 26.43 -18.98
CA LEU A 5 18.56 25.15 -18.37
C LEU A 5 18.81 25.28 -16.86
N MET A 6 19.32 26.43 -16.41
CA MET A 6 19.57 26.70 -15.00
C MET A 6 18.27 26.83 -14.19
N ASP A 7 17.22 27.41 -14.77
CA ASP A 7 15.90 27.51 -14.11
C ASP A 7 15.27 26.12 -13.96
N LEU A 8 15.39 25.28 -15.00
CA LEU A 8 14.95 23.88 -14.94
C LEU A 8 15.72 23.08 -13.87
N LEU A 9 17.05 23.24 -13.82
CA LEU A 9 17.87 22.58 -12.81
C LEU A 9 17.58 23.08 -11.39
N SER A 10 17.30 24.38 -11.24
CA SER A 10 16.87 24.97 -9.95
C SER A 10 15.54 24.40 -9.50
N LEU A 11 14.55 24.26 -10.40
CA LEU A 11 13.27 23.62 -10.11
C LEU A 11 13.45 22.17 -9.67
N ILE A 12 14.26 21.38 -10.39
CA ILE A 12 14.57 19.99 -10.05
C ILE A 12 15.30 19.92 -8.69
N GLY A 13 16.24 20.83 -8.45
CA GLY A 13 16.98 20.93 -7.18
C GLY A 13 16.07 21.26 -6.00
N ALA A 14 15.17 22.23 -6.16
CA ALA A 14 14.16 22.60 -5.17
C ALA A 14 13.22 21.44 -4.85
N LEU A 15 12.77 20.71 -5.88
CA LEU A 15 11.98 19.49 -5.72
C LEU A 15 12.76 18.40 -4.97
N GLY A 16 14.05 18.23 -5.29
CA GLY A 16 14.94 17.31 -4.60
C GLY A 16 15.10 17.65 -3.11
N PHE A 17 15.25 18.94 -2.80
CA PHE A 17 15.34 19.44 -1.43
C PHE A 17 14.03 19.20 -0.66
N PHE A 18 12.89 19.47 -1.30
CA PHE A 18 11.55 19.22 -0.76
C PHE A 18 11.33 17.73 -0.47
N ILE A 19 11.63 16.85 -1.43
CA ILE A 19 11.50 15.39 -1.27
C ILE A 19 12.45 14.85 -0.20
N TYR A 20 13.70 15.33 -0.17
CA TYR A 20 14.67 14.91 0.84
C TYR A 20 14.25 15.36 2.24
N GLY A 21 13.75 16.59 2.39
CA GLY A 21 13.19 17.08 3.64
C GLY A 21 12.03 16.23 4.13
N MET A 22 11.07 15.90 3.26
CA MET A 22 10.00 14.95 3.57
C MET A 22 10.56 13.59 4.01
N LYS A 23 11.52 13.01 3.29
CA LYS A 23 12.13 11.72 3.65
C LYS A 23 12.78 11.74 5.03
N VAL A 24 13.64 12.72 5.31
CA VAL A 24 14.33 12.85 6.60
C VAL A 24 13.33 13.05 7.74
N MET A 25 12.29 13.86 7.51
CA MET A 25 11.21 14.06 8.47
C MET A 25 10.47 12.75 8.75
N SER A 26 10.08 12.02 7.70
CA SER A 26 9.40 10.73 7.80
C SER A 26 10.22 9.68 8.54
N ASP A 27 11.51 9.56 8.22
CA ASP A 27 12.43 8.62 8.88
C ASP A 27 12.58 8.98 10.36
N GLY A 28 12.67 10.27 10.68
CA GLY A 28 12.68 10.77 12.07
C GLY A 28 11.40 10.41 12.83
N ILE A 29 10.22 10.67 12.25
CA ILE A 29 8.91 10.35 12.84
C ILE A 29 8.79 8.83 13.07
N GLN A 30 9.22 8.02 12.10
CA GLN A 30 9.21 6.56 12.23
C GLN A 30 10.11 6.08 13.37
N LYS A 31 11.33 6.62 13.50
CA LYS A 31 12.25 6.29 14.60
C LYS A 31 11.70 6.73 15.96
N VAL A 32 11.03 7.88 16.03
CA VAL A 32 10.32 8.33 17.25
C VAL A 32 9.17 7.39 17.60
N ALA A 33 8.44 6.87 16.60
CA ALA A 33 7.36 5.92 16.81
C ALA A 33 7.85 4.53 17.31
N GLY A 34 9.10 4.16 17.03
CA GLY A 34 9.80 3.00 17.61
C GLY A 34 9.10 1.65 17.37
N ASN A 35 9.02 0.80 18.41
CA ASN A 35 8.44 -0.55 18.37
C ASN A 35 6.93 -0.60 18.04
N ARG A 36 6.25 0.55 17.95
CA ARG A 36 4.83 0.61 17.52
C ARG A 36 4.64 0.11 16.10
N MET A 37 5.66 0.19 15.23
CA MET A 37 5.54 -0.32 13.87
C MET A 37 5.31 -1.83 13.84
N ARG A 38 5.98 -2.61 14.71
CA ARG A 38 5.71 -4.06 14.88
C ARG A 38 4.29 -4.34 15.39
N ARG A 39 3.75 -3.44 16.23
CA ARG A 39 2.39 -3.54 16.78
C ARG A 39 1.31 -3.14 15.76
N ILE A 40 1.63 -2.22 14.86
CA ILE A 40 0.81 -1.85 13.70
C ILE A 40 0.75 -3.04 12.73
N LEU A 41 1.89 -3.70 12.45
CA LEU A 41 1.93 -4.92 11.64
C LEU A 41 1.05 -6.04 12.22
N SER A 42 1.06 -6.23 13.55
CA SER A 42 0.18 -7.21 14.22
C SER A 42 -1.30 -6.80 14.27
N ALA A 43 -1.61 -5.53 14.03
CA ALA A 43 -2.99 -5.02 14.06
C ALA A 43 -3.65 -5.05 12.67
N MET A 44 -2.88 -5.13 11.58
CA MET A 44 -3.36 -5.00 10.19
C MET A 44 -4.42 -6.02 9.72
N THR A 45 -4.84 -6.98 10.56
CA THR A 45 -5.28 -8.31 10.10
C THR A 45 -6.63 -8.78 10.65
N SER A 46 -7.60 -7.89 10.93
CA SER A 46 -8.91 -8.31 11.48
C SER A 46 -10.13 -8.10 10.57
N ASN A 47 -10.17 -7.04 9.75
CA ASN A 47 -11.19 -6.81 8.71
C ASN A 47 -10.87 -5.58 7.83
N ARG A 48 -11.63 -5.39 6.74
CA ARG A 48 -11.46 -4.27 5.79
C ARG A 48 -11.50 -2.86 6.39
N VAL A 49 -12.34 -2.62 7.40
CA VAL A 49 -12.48 -1.28 8.03
C VAL A 49 -11.24 -1.00 8.88
N PHE A 50 -10.80 -1.98 9.65
CA PHE A 50 -9.56 -1.89 10.40
C PHE A 50 -8.34 -1.77 9.47
N GLY A 51 -8.38 -2.43 8.31
CA GLY A 51 -7.40 -2.25 7.24
C GLY A 51 -7.30 -0.78 6.80
N VAL A 52 -8.43 -0.13 6.49
CA VAL A 52 -8.48 1.30 6.14
C VAL A 52 -7.88 2.18 7.23
N PHE A 53 -8.30 1.97 8.48
CA PHE A 53 -7.77 2.76 9.60
C PHE A 53 -6.26 2.58 9.75
N THR A 54 -5.78 1.35 9.60
CA THR A 54 -4.35 1.04 9.71
C THR A 54 -3.55 1.69 8.58
N GLY A 55 -4.02 1.59 7.33
CA GLY A 55 -3.38 2.23 6.18
C GLY A 55 -3.32 3.76 6.31
N PHE A 56 -4.40 4.35 6.84
CA PHE A 56 -4.47 5.78 7.16
C PHE A 56 -3.38 6.16 8.17
N ILE A 57 -3.27 5.44 9.29
CA ILE A 57 -2.24 5.72 10.30
C ILE A 57 -0.84 5.54 9.74
N ILE A 58 -0.55 4.42 9.08
CA ILE A 58 0.79 4.15 8.54
C ILE A 58 1.18 5.27 7.59
N THR A 59 0.32 5.61 6.63
CA THR A 59 0.64 6.64 5.64
C THR A 59 0.72 8.03 6.26
N SER A 60 -0.09 8.32 7.29
CA SER A 60 -0.03 9.58 8.03
C SER A 60 1.30 9.75 8.79
N LEU A 61 1.82 8.66 9.35
CA LEU A 61 3.10 8.66 10.08
C LEU A 61 4.31 8.64 9.13
N VAL A 62 4.24 7.81 8.09
CA VAL A 62 5.29 7.65 7.07
C VAL A 62 5.29 8.81 6.08
N GLN A 63 4.17 9.51 5.92
CA GLN A 63 3.95 10.60 4.94
C GLN A 63 4.23 10.20 3.48
N SER A 64 4.18 8.90 3.17
CA SER A 64 4.39 8.38 1.82
C SER A 64 3.47 7.19 1.54
N SER A 65 2.40 7.42 0.79
CA SER A 65 1.51 6.34 0.34
C SER A 65 2.21 5.38 -0.58
N SER A 66 3.12 5.85 -1.43
CA SER A 66 3.90 4.94 -2.29
C SER A 66 4.74 3.97 -1.45
N ALA A 67 5.37 4.43 -0.38
CA ALA A 67 6.09 3.54 0.54
C ALA A 67 5.15 2.57 1.26
N THR A 68 4.01 3.06 1.79
CA THR A 68 3.00 2.21 2.42
C THR A 68 2.47 1.15 1.47
N THR A 69 2.12 1.50 0.23
CA THR A 69 1.57 0.56 -0.74
C THR A 69 2.61 -0.45 -1.22
N VAL A 70 3.85 -0.03 -1.46
CA VAL A 70 4.94 -0.97 -1.78
C VAL A 70 5.15 -1.96 -0.63
N MET A 71 5.08 -1.50 0.62
CA MET A 71 5.13 -2.37 1.79
C MET A 71 3.97 -3.36 1.82
N VAL A 72 2.74 -2.90 1.57
CA VAL A 72 1.56 -3.78 1.50
C VAL A 72 1.69 -4.81 0.38
N VAL A 73 2.14 -4.43 -0.81
CA VAL A 73 2.41 -5.34 -1.93
C VAL A 73 3.47 -6.38 -1.53
N SER A 74 4.53 -5.97 -0.85
CA SER A 74 5.57 -6.88 -0.33
C SER A 74 5.03 -7.86 0.73
N PHE A 75 4.10 -7.44 1.59
CA PHE A 75 3.47 -8.33 2.56
C PHE A 75 2.50 -9.32 1.91
N VAL A 76 1.77 -8.90 0.89
CA VAL A 76 0.98 -9.84 0.07
C VAL A 76 1.91 -10.81 -0.66
N ASN A 77 3.07 -10.34 -1.14
CA ASN A 77 4.08 -11.20 -1.75
C ASN A 77 4.61 -12.25 -0.76
N ALA A 78 4.79 -11.87 0.50
CA ALA A 78 5.29 -12.74 1.56
C ALA A 78 4.20 -13.63 2.21
N GLY A 79 2.93 -13.54 1.79
CA GLY A 79 1.83 -14.31 2.39
C GLY A 79 1.29 -13.75 3.71
N LEU A 80 1.84 -12.63 4.18
CA LEU A 80 1.49 -12.02 5.47
C LEU A 80 0.15 -11.26 5.43
N LEU A 81 -0.35 -10.92 4.25
CA LEU A 81 -1.65 -10.27 4.05
C LEU A 81 -2.39 -10.93 2.89
N SER A 82 -3.69 -11.17 3.08
CA SER A 82 -4.56 -11.54 1.97
C SER A 82 -4.79 -10.36 1.02
N LEU A 83 -5.26 -10.67 -0.19
CA LEU A 83 -5.65 -9.66 -1.17
C LEU A 83 -6.72 -8.71 -0.60
N ILE A 84 -7.72 -9.23 0.13
CA ILE A 84 -8.82 -8.44 0.68
C ILE A 84 -8.33 -7.46 1.75
N GLU A 85 -7.48 -7.92 2.66
CA GLU A 85 -6.89 -7.09 3.72
C GLU A 85 -6.01 -5.99 3.11
N SER A 86 -5.19 -6.36 2.13
CA SER A 86 -4.30 -5.43 1.43
C SER A 86 -5.06 -4.28 0.77
N ILE A 87 -6.23 -4.56 0.16
CA ILE A 87 -7.07 -3.52 -0.46
C ILE A 87 -7.59 -2.54 0.60
N GLY A 88 -7.99 -3.04 1.78
CA GLY A 88 -8.39 -2.18 2.90
C GLY A 88 -7.27 -1.23 3.33
N VAL A 89 -6.05 -1.76 3.51
CA VAL A 89 -4.88 -0.93 3.87
C VAL A 89 -4.55 0.10 2.79
N ILE A 90 -4.61 -0.29 1.52
CA ILE A 90 -4.37 0.60 0.38
C ILE A 90 -5.39 1.76 0.37
N MET A 91 -6.68 1.47 0.57
CA MET A 91 -7.72 2.50 0.68
C MET A 91 -7.41 3.50 1.81
N GLY A 92 -6.97 2.99 2.97
CA GLY A 92 -6.50 3.81 4.08
C GLY A 92 -5.33 4.71 3.74
N ALA A 93 -4.34 4.16 3.03
CA ALA A 93 -3.15 4.91 2.62
C ALA A 93 -3.48 6.12 1.76
N ASN A 94 -4.48 6.01 0.89
CA ASN A 94 -4.93 7.13 0.07
C ASN A 94 -5.54 8.27 0.91
N ILE A 95 -6.29 7.95 1.97
CA ILE A 95 -6.75 8.96 2.94
C ILE A 95 -5.55 9.61 3.65
N GLY A 96 -4.59 8.80 4.11
CA GLY A 96 -3.43 9.29 4.87
C GLY A 96 -2.56 10.27 4.08
N THR A 97 -2.43 10.08 2.76
CA THR A 97 -1.68 10.98 1.86
C THR A 97 -2.19 12.42 1.91
N THR A 98 -3.47 12.61 2.20
CA THR A 98 -4.09 13.94 2.21
C THR A 98 -3.54 14.83 3.32
N LEU A 99 -2.95 14.26 4.39
CA LEU A 99 -2.30 15.04 5.45
C LEU A 99 -1.11 15.85 4.95
N THR A 100 -0.43 15.41 3.88
CA THR A 100 0.70 16.18 3.34
C THR A 100 0.22 17.50 2.71
N ALA A 101 -0.95 17.50 2.04
CA ALA A 101 -1.55 18.74 1.52
C ALA A 101 -1.88 19.71 2.67
N TRP A 102 -2.43 19.20 3.78
CA TRP A 102 -2.69 20.01 4.98
C TRP A 102 -1.42 20.56 5.62
N LEU A 103 -0.35 19.77 5.69
CA LEU A 103 0.94 20.23 6.19
C LEU A 103 1.46 21.40 5.34
N ILE A 104 1.43 21.26 4.01
CA ILE A 104 1.82 22.32 3.09
C ILE A 104 0.88 23.53 3.20
N SER A 105 -0.42 23.32 3.33
CA SER A 105 -1.41 24.40 3.40
C SER A 105 -1.31 25.23 4.67
N ILE A 106 -1.11 24.59 5.83
CA ILE A 106 -1.08 25.28 7.12
C ILE A 106 0.25 26.04 7.30
N PHE A 107 1.35 25.45 6.83
CA PHE A 107 2.69 25.92 7.14
C PHE A 107 3.46 26.49 5.93
N GLY A 108 3.17 26.02 4.71
CA GLY A 108 4.04 26.22 3.55
C GLY A 108 3.94 27.54 2.82
N PHE A 109 2.76 28.16 2.82
CA PHE A 109 2.53 29.43 2.12
C PHE A 109 2.48 30.64 3.06
N LYS A 110 2.70 30.43 4.37
CA LYS A 110 2.83 31.53 5.32
C LYS A 110 4.27 32.02 5.33
N VAL A 111 4.50 33.22 4.79
CA VAL A 111 5.80 33.90 4.60
C VAL A 111 6.75 33.83 5.81
N LYS A 112 6.22 33.69 7.04
CA LYS A 112 7.03 33.61 8.26
C LYS A 112 7.69 32.26 8.49
N ILE A 113 7.20 31.17 7.91
CA ILE A 113 7.67 29.82 8.26
C ILE A 113 8.96 29.46 7.52
N SER A 114 9.13 29.90 6.28
CA SER A 114 10.39 29.74 5.56
C SER A 114 11.52 30.51 6.25
N ALA A 115 11.23 31.72 6.75
CA ALA A 115 12.16 32.48 7.59
C ALA A 115 12.47 31.78 8.94
N MET A 116 11.59 30.89 9.42
CA MET A 116 11.83 30.06 10.60
C MET A 116 12.64 28.78 10.30
N ALA A 117 12.85 28.41 9.03
CA ALA A 117 13.60 27.20 8.68
C ALA A 117 15.03 27.22 9.23
N LEU A 118 15.75 28.34 9.10
CA LEU A 118 17.11 28.49 9.64
C LEU A 118 17.15 28.42 11.18
N PRO A 119 16.29 29.14 11.93
CA PRO A 119 16.14 28.93 13.37
C PRO A 119 15.82 27.49 13.78
N ILE A 120 14.93 26.80 13.04
CA ILE A 120 14.60 25.39 13.31
C ILE A 120 15.83 24.50 13.10
N ILE A 121 16.63 24.75 12.05
CA ILE A 121 17.90 24.04 11.82
C ILE A 121 18.88 24.31 12.95
N ALA A 122 19.01 25.56 13.40
CA ALA A 122 19.93 25.91 14.48
C ALA A 122 19.63 25.13 15.78
N PHE A 123 18.36 24.81 16.04
CA PHE A 123 17.95 23.98 17.17
C PHE A 123 18.02 22.47 16.89
N GLY A 124 17.58 22.02 15.72
CA GLY A 124 17.53 20.60 15.34
C GLY A 124 18.91 20.00 15.03
N PHE A 125 19.84 20.79 14.52
CA PHE A 125 21.16 20.32 14.10
C PHE A 125 22.01 19.80 15.27
N PRO A 126 22.13 20.51 16.42
CA PRO A 126 22.79 19.95 17.60
C PRO A 126 22.17 18.63 18.10
N MET A 127 20.84 18.48 17.98
CA MET A 127 20.14 17.27 18.42
C MET A 127 20.59 16.03 17.61
N LEU A 128 20.98 16.19 16.34
CA LEU A 128 21.48 15.08 15.51
C LEU A 128 22.75 14.42 16.06
N PHE A 129 23.54 15.16 16.82
CA PHE A 129 24.78 14.68 17.45
C PHE A 129 24.55 14.12 18.86
N SER A 130 23.30 14.09 19.34
CA SER A 130 22.98 13.52 20.64
C SER A 130 23.23 12.00 20.66
N SER A 131 23.84 11.51 21.75
CA SER A 131 23.96 10.07 22.01
C SER A 131 22.62 9.42 22.35
N ARG A 132 21.60 10.20 22.72
CA ARG A 132 20.25 9.70 23.00
C ARG A 132 19.47 9.55 21.70
N GLY A 133 19.20 8.31 21.31
CA GLY A 133 18.52 7.98 20.04
C GLY A 133 17.20 8.74 19.80
N SER A 134 16.36 8.90 20.83
CA SER A 134 15.10 9.65 20.72
C SER A 134 15.31 11.14 20.39
N ILE A 135 16.31 11.79 21.02
CA ILE A 135 16.64 13.20 20.75
C ILE A 135 17.18 13.34 19.33
N LYS A 136 18.05 12.43 18.90
CA LYS A 136 18.55 12.38 17.53
C LYS A 136 17.41 12.28 16.52
N SER A 137 16.45 11.38 16.73
CA SER A 137 15.29 11.22 15.85
C SER A 137 14.43 12.49 15.78
N TRP A 138 14.19 13.17 16.90
CA TRP A 138 13.51 14.47 16.88
C TRP A 138 14.32 15.56 16.16
N GLY A 139 15.65 15.52 16.26
CA GLY A 139 16.54 16.35 15.45
C GLY A 139 16.35 16.12 13.96
N GLU A 140 16.24 14.85 13.53
CA GLU A 140 15.94 14.49 12.14
C GLU A 140 14.56 15.02 11.71
N VAL A 141 13.53 14.93 12.56
CA VAL A 141 12.20 15.51 12.28
C VAL A 141 12.29 17.01 12.02
N LEU A 142 12.99 17.76 12.88
CA LEU A 142 13.12 19.21 12.75
C LEU A 142 13.93 19.61 11.52
N ILE A 143 15.02 18.91 11.23
CA ILE A 143 15.83 19.15 10.04
C ILE A 143 15.03 18.85 8.78
N GLY A 144 14.37 17.69 8.72
CA GLY A 144 13.51 17.34 7.60
C GLY A 144 12.39 18.36 7.37
N PHE A 145 11.74 18.83 8.45
CA PHE A 145 10.73 19.88 8.40
C PHE A 145 11.31 21.18 7.80
N ALA A 146 12.46 21.65 8.29
CA ALA A 146 13.07 22.87 7.76
C ALA A 146 13.50 22.77 6.29
N LEU A 147 14.10 21.64 5.90
CA LEU A 147 14.49 21.36 4.51
C LEU A 147 13.25 21.30 3.59
N LEU A 148 12.16 20.69 4.05
CA LEU A 148 10.90 20.63 3.32
C LEU A 148 10.39 22.04 3.00
N PHE A 149 10.28 22.94 3.99
CA PHE A 149 9.76 24.28 3.74
C PHE A 149 10.69 25.17 2.93
N MET A 150 12.00 25.06 3.15
CA MET A 150 12.98 25.75 2.31
C MET A 150 12.93 25.25 0.85
N GLY A 151 12.74 23.95 0.64
CA GLY A 151 12.52 23.39 -0.70
C GLY A 151 11.23 23.88 -1.34
N LEU A 152 10.15 24.03 -0.55
CA LEU A 152 8.89 24.60 -1.03
C LEU A 152 9.02 26.09 -1.41
N GLU A 153 9.77 26.87 -0.63
CA GLU A 153 10.08 28.26 -0.96
C GLU A 153 10.89 28.34 -2.26
N PHE A 154 11.96 27.55 -2.40
CA PHE A 154 12.71 27.48 -3.65
C PHE A 154 11.87 27.00 -4.84
N LEU A 155 10.90 26.09 -4.61
CA LEU A 155 9.95 25.68 -5.65
C LEU A 155 9.08 26.85 -6.09
N LYS A 156 8.58 27.65 -5.13
CA LYS A 156 7.79 28.85 -5.41
C LYS A 156 8.60 29.88 -6.21
N ASP A 157 9.85 30.11 -5.83
CA ASP A 157 10.75 31.07 -6.48
C ASP A 157 11.21 30.61 -7.87
N SER A 158 11.31 29.29 -8.08
CA SER A 158 11.69 28.69 -9.37
C SER A 158 10.54 28.68 -10.39
N VAL A 159 9.31 28.98 -9.97
CA VAL A 159 8.13 29.11 -10.84
C VAL A 159 7.90 30.60 -11.11
N PRO A 160 8.20 31.10 -12.33
CA PRO A 160 8.04 32.50 -12.67
C PRO A 160 6.62 33.02 -12.44
N ASP A 161 6.50 34.26 -11.99
CA ASP A 161 5.20 34.94 -11.93
C ASP A 161 4.67 35.20 -13.36
N LEU A 162 3.39 34.89 -13.62
CA LEU A 162 2.76 35.10 -14.92
C LEU A 162 2.74 36.56 -15.34
N GLN A 163 2.71 37.50 -14.38
CA GLN A 163 2.72 38.93 -14.68
C GLN A 163 3.99 39.33 -15.45
N SER A 164 5.10 38.63 -15.20
CA SER A 164 6.37 38.82 -15.91
C SER A 164 6.50 37.98 -17.19
N ASN A 165 5.56 37.06 -17.47
CA ASN A 165 5.63 36.08 -18.56
C ASN A 165 4.29 35.88 -19.31
N PRO A 166 3.80 36.89 -20.04
CA PRO A 166 2.51 36.83 -20.75
C PRO A 166 2.42 35.72 -21.82
N GLN A 167 3.56 35.25 -22.36
CA GLN A 167 3.62 34.11 -23.29
C GLN A 167 3.16 32.79 -22.65
N VAL A 168 3.42 32.61 -21.35
CA VAL A 168 3.00 31.43 -20.59
C VAL A 168 1.49 31.47 -20.37
N LEU A 169 0.94 32.64 -20.05
CA LEU A 169 -0.51 32.86 -19.94
C LEU A 169 -1.22 32.53 -21.26
N GLU A 170 -0.71 33.01 -22.39
CA GLU A 170 -1.29 32.77 -23.71
C GLU A 170 -1.29 31.28 -24.06
N PHE A 171 -0.15 30.59 -23.85
CA PHE A 171 -0.08 29.13 -24.06
C PHE A 171 -1.06 28.37 -23.16
N LEU A 172 -1.15 28.72 -21.88
CA LEU A 172 -2.03 28.04 -20.93
C LEU A 172 -3.52 28.30 -21.22
N SER A 173 -3.88 29.52 -21.63
CA SER A 173 -5.27 29.90 -21.97
C SER A 173 -5.87 29.01 -23.07
N GLN A 174 -5.05 28.50 -24.00
CA GLN A 174 -5.48 27.57 -25.05
C GLN A 174 -5.99 26.22 -24.50
N TYR A 175 -5.62 25.87 -23.26
CA TYR A 175 -5.95 24.60 -22.63
C TYR A 175 -6.82 24.75 -21.39
N THR A 176 -7.00 25.96 -20.84
CA THR A 176 -7.76 26.17 -19.61
C THR A 176 -9.27 26.31 -19.83
N ASP A 177 -9.70 26.82 -20.98
CA ASP A 177 -11.08 27.31 -21.18
C ASP A 177 -11.96 26.38 -22.06
N LYS A 178 -11.71 25.06 -22.04
CA LYS A 178 -12.42 24.06 -22.86
C LYS A 178 -13.41 23.20 -22.07
N GLY A 179 -13.79 23.63 -20.86
CA GLY A 179 -14.73 22.94 -19.99
C GLY A 179 -14.23 21.53 -19.61
N LEU A 180 -15.06 20.49 -19.84
CA LEU A 180 -14.72 19.10 -19.49
C LEU A 180 -13.43 18.62 -20.15
N LEU A 181 -13.11 19.09 -21.36
CA LEU A 181 -11.87 18.69 -22.05
C LEU A 181 -10.64 19.17 -21.28
N SER A 182 -10.67 20.39 -20.74
CA SER A 182 -9.60 20.92 -19.88
C SER A 182 -9.45 20.07 -18.62
N THR A 183 -10.55 19.70 -17.97
CA THR A 183 -10.52 18.79 -16.80
C THR A 183 -9.82 17.47 -17.14
N LEU A 184 -10.17 16.82 -18.25
CA LEU A 184 -9.55 15.55 -18.65
C LEU A 184 -8.06 15.68 -18.99
N ILE A 185 -7.68 16.77 -19.68
CA ILE A 185 -6.27 17.06 -19.99
C ILE A 185 -5.47 17.20 -18.70
N PHE A 186 -5.96 17.99 -17.75
CA PHE A 186 -5.24 18.25 -16.51
C PHE A 186 -5.22 17.05 -15.55
N ILE A 187 -6.24 16.17 -15.58
CA ILE A 187 -6.14 14.83 -14.98
C ILE A 187 -4.97 14.06 -15.61
N GLY A 188 -4.87 14.02 -16.94
CA GLY A 188 -3.76 13.36 -17.63
C GLY A 188 -2.39 13.93 -17.25
N VAL A 189 -2.26 15.26 -17.18
CA VAL A 189 -1.03 15.95 -16.78
C VAL A 189 -0.64 15.56 -15.34
N GLY A 190 -1.59 15.61 -14.39
CA GLY A 190 -1.35 15.18 -13.01
C GLY A 190 -0.87 13.72 -12.93
N THR A 191 -1.51 12.81 -13.68
CA THR A 191 -1.09 11.41 -13.75
C THR A 191 0.34 11.26 -14.25
N VAL A 192 0.72 11.93 -15.34
CA VAL A 192 2.07 11.85 -15.91
C VAL A 192 3.11 12.42 -14.96
N ILE A 193 2.85 13.60 -14.38
CA ILE A 193 3.75 14.24 -13.42
C ILE A 193 4.01 13.30 -12.25
N THR A 194 2.97 12.70 -11.66
CA THR A 194 3.16 11.77 -10.55
C THR A 194 3.85 10.47 -10.96
N ILE A 195 3.63 9.97 -12.19
CA ILE A 195 4.36 8.79 -12.68
C ILE A 195 5.87 9.06 -12.77
N VAL A 196 6.25 10.23 -13.27
CA VAL A 196 7.65 10.63 -13.44
C VAL A 196 8.30 10.91 -12.09
N VAL A 197 7.63 11.70 -11.25
CA VAL A 197 8.16 12.12 -9.93
C VAL A 197 8.09 11.00 -8.90
N GLN A 198 7.16 10.04 -9.06
CA GLN A 198 6.92 8.91 -8.16
C GLN A 198 6.66 9.29 -6.70
N SER A 199 6.27 10.54 -6.44
CA SER A 199 5.94 11.05 -5.12
C SER A 199 4.67 11.89 -5.19
N SER A 200 3.61 11.41 -4.53
CA SER A 200 2.32 12.10 -4.47
C SER A 200 2.45 13.48 -3.82
N SER A 201 3.25 13.57 -2.76
CA SER A 201 3.44 14.80 -2.00
C SER A 201 4.19 15.86 -2.79
N ALA A 202 5.16 15.44 -3.61
CA ALA A 202 5.91 16.32 -4.50
C ALA A 202 5.07 16.81 -5.69
N ALA A 203 4.26 15.92 -6.29
CA ALA A 203 3.31 16.30 -7.33
C ALA A 203 2.27 17.31 -6.79
N MET A 204 1.67 17.02 -5.63
CA MET A 204 0.74 17.93 -4.97
C MET A 204 1.37 19.29 -4.65
N ALA A 205 2.62 19.32 -4.16
CA ALA A 205 3.34 20.56 -3.89
C ALA A 205 3.54 21.39 -5.17
N LEU A 206 3.91 20.75 -6.28
CA LEU A 206 4.04 21.41 -7.57
C LEU A 206 2.69 21.96 -8.05
N THR A 207 1.61 21.18 -7.98
CA THR A 207 0.25 21.60 -8.33
C THR A 207 -0.22 22.78 -7.48
N LEU A 208 0.06 22.74 -6.17
CA LEU A 208 -0.21 23.85 -5.25
C LEU A 208 0.54 25.11 -5.65
N VAL A 209 1.84 25.03 -5.93
CA VAL A 209 2.66 26.17 -6.34
C VAL A 209 2.17 26.74 -7.67
N MET A 210 1.91 25.90 -8.67
CA MET A 210 1.38 26.32 -9.96
C MET A 210 0.05 27.05 -9.81
N CYS A 211 -0.86 26.52 -8.98
CA CYS A 211 -2.15 27.16 -8.74
C CYS A 211 -2.00 28.48 -7.95
N TYR A 212 -1.15 28.49 -6.93
CA TYR A 212 -0.89 29.67 -6.09
C TYR A 212 -0.24 30.81 -6.86
N GLN A 213 0.68 30.51 -7.78
CA GLN A 213 1.31 31.49 -8.68
C GLN A 213 0.41 31.90 -9.87
N GLY A 214 -0.80 31.33 -9.98
CA GLY A 214 -1.76 31.67 -11.03
C GLY A 214 -1.55 30.99 -12.39
N TRP A 215 -0.66 29.99 -12.49
CA TRP A 215 -0.44 29.24 -13.74
C TRP A 215 -1.67 28.45 -14.15
N ILE A 216 -2.35 27.88 -13.16
CA ILE A 216 -3.57 27.10 -13.39
C ILE A 216 -4.65 27.57 -12.42
N PRO A 217 -5.91 27.65 -12.86
CA PRO A 217 -7.02 27.95 -11.98
C PRO A 217 -7.27 26.78 -11.01
N PHE A 218 -7.90 27.08 -9.86
CA PHE A 218 -8.24 26.11 -8.82
C PHE A 218 -8.92 24.84 -9.34
N GLN A 219 -9.85 25.01 -10.30
CA GLN A 219 -10.56 23.92 -10.98
C GLN A 219 -9.59 22.92 -11.62
N LEU A 220 -8.58 23.42 -12.33
CA LEU A 220 -7.64 22.56 -13.07
C LEU A 220 -6.58 21.99 -12.15
N ALA A 221 -6.20 22.70 -11.09
CA ALA A 221 -5.37 22.14 -10.01
C ALA A 221 -6.09 20.97 -9.31
N ALA A 222 -7.38 21.11 -8.99
CA ALA A 222 -8.18 20.01 -8.44
C ALA A 222 -8.27 18.83 -9.43
N ALA A 223 -8.39 19.10 -10.73
CA ALA A 223 -8.34 18.07 -11.76
C ALA A 223 -6.97 17.35 -11.81
N MET A 224 -5.86 18.09 -11.69
CA MET A 224 -4.52 17.50 -11.57
C MET A 224 -4.42 16.56 -10.37
N ILE A 225 -4.92 16.95 -9.19
CA ILE A 225 -4.92 16.10 -7.98
C ILE A 225 -5.65 14.76 -8.22
N LEU A 226 -6.74 14.74 -8.98
CA LEU A 226 -7.39 13.49 -9.38
C LEU A 226 -6.45 12.64 -10.23
N GLY A 227 -5.77 13.27 -11.20
CA GLY A 227 -4.72 12.66 -11.99
C GLY A 227 -3.58 12.08 -11.17
N GLU A 228 -3.09 12.83 -10.18
CA GLU A 228 -2.02 12.43 -9.28
C GLU A 228 -2.40 11.14 -8.53
N ASN A 229 -3.64 11.02 -8.06
CA ASN A 229 -4.13 9.81 -7.40
C ASN A 229 -4.08 8.57 -8.31
N ILE A 230 -4.31 8.71 -9.61
CA ILE A 230 -4.07 7.61 -10.57
C ILE A 230 -2.57 7.34 -10.70
N GLY A 231 -1.76 8.40 -10.86
CA GLY A 231 -0.32 8.29 -11.09
C GLY A 231 0.43 7.61 -9.95
N THR A 232 0.05 7.84 -8.69
CA THR A 232 0.69 7.22 -7.50
C THR A 232 0.67 5.69 -7.53
N THR A 233 -0.23 5.08 -8.30
CA THR A 233 -0.37 3.63 -8.41
C THR A 233 0.80 2.96 -9.11
N ILE A 234 1.66 3.72 -9.81
CA ILE A 234 2.79 3.18 -10.58
C ILE A 234 3.80 2.47 -9.69
N THR A 235 4.07 2.99 -8.49
CA THR A 235 5.11 2.48 -7.58
C THR A 235 4.78 1.07 -7.12
N ALA A 236 3.52 0.82 -6.76
CA ALA A 236 3.00 -0.49 -6.41
C ALA A 236 3.09 -1.49 -7.58
N ASN A 237 2.76 -1.01 -8.80
CA ASN A 237 2.80 -1.85 -9.99
C ASN A 237 4.24 -2.23 -10.37
N LEU A 238 5.19 -1.30 -10.26
CA LEU A 238 6.61 -1.57 -10.47
C LEU A 238 7.15 -2.58 -9.44
N ALA A 239 6.83 -2.41 -8.16
CA ALA A 239 7.22 -3.36 -7.12
C ALA A 239 6.64 -4.77 -7.37
N ALA A 240 5.40 -4.85 -7.87
CA ALA A 240 4.76 -6.13 -8.13
C ALA A 240 5.24 -6.84 -9.40
N LEU A 241 6.00 -6.19 -10.30
CA LEU A 241 6.44 -6.82 -11.57
C LEU A 241 7.22 -8.13 -11.35
N VAL A 242 8.10 -8.12 -10.35
CA VAL A 242 8.97 -9.25 -9.97
C VAL A 242 8.37 -10.13 -8.86
N ALA A 243 7.12 -9.87 -8.47
CA ALA A 243 6.43 -10.55 -7.37
C ALA A 243 5.45 -11.64 -7.88
N ASN A 244 4.89 -12.41 -6.96
CA ASN A 244 3.88 -13.43 -7.26
C ASN A 244 2.53 -12.82 -7.72
N VAL A 245 1.60 -13.69 -8.17
CA VAL A 245 0.31 -13.25 -8.69
C VAL A 245 -0.53 -12.49 -7.66
N HIS A 246 -0.42 -12.79 -6.37
CA HIS A 246 -1.19 -12.14 -5.32
C HIS A 246 -0.74 -10.68 -5.13
N ALA A 247 0.57 -10.44 -5.09
CA ALA A 247 1.15 -9.11 -5.05
C ALA A 247 0.78 -8.27 -6.30
N LYS A 248 0.80 -8.89 -7.48
CA LYS A 248 0.31 -8.29 -8.73
C LYS A 248 -1.16 -7.91 -8.64
N ARG A 249 -2.02 -8.78 -8.09
CA ARG A 249 -3.44 -8.49 -7.88
C ARG A 249 -3.64 -7.31 -6.92
N ALA A 250 -2.87 -7.22 -5.84
CA ALA A 250 -2.94 -6.09 -4.91
C ALA A 250 -2.56 -4.76 -5.58
N ALA A 251 -1.48 -4.75 -6.36
CA ALA A 251 -1.07 -3.57 -7.13
C ALA A 251 -2.12 -3.15 -8.19
N ARG A 252 -2.76 -4.13 -8.87
CA ARG A 252 -3.86 -3.84 -9.80
C ARG A 252 -5.12 -3.39 -9.09
N ALA A 253 -5.39 -3.88 -7.89
CA ALA A 253 -6.52 -3.42 -7.09
C ALA A 253 -6.33 -1.95 -6.68
N HIS A 254 -5.10 -1.55 -6.33
CA HIS A 254 -4.76 -0.14 -6.10
C HIS A 254 -5.03 0.74 -7.33
N PHE A 255 -4.60 0.29 -8.53
CA PHE A 255 -4.87 0.99 -9.78
C PHE A 255 -6.37 1.12 -10.08
N LEU A 256 -7.12 0.02 -9.94
CA LEU A 256 -8.56 -0.01 -10.20
C LEU A 256 -9.34 0.88 -9.24
N PHE A 257 -8.99 0.87 -7.94
CA PHE A 257 -9.59 1.72 -6.92
C PHE A 257 -9.46 3.21 -7.23
N ASN A 258 -8.23 3.68 -7.56
CA ASN A 258 -8.01 5.09 -7.89
C ASN A 258 -8.67 5.48 -9.20
N THR A 259 -8.57 4.63 -10.23
CA THR A 259 -9.16 4.91 -11.55
C THR A 259 -10.68 5.04 -11.45
N PHE A 260 -11.34 4.10 -10.79
CA PHE A 260 -12.79 4.20 -10.56
C PHE A 260 -13.13 5.44 -9.73
N GLY A 261 -12.32 5.75 -8.72
CA GLY A 261 -12.47 6.95 -7.90
C GLY A 261 -12.53 8.23 -8.73
N VAL A 262 -11.59 8.39 -9.66
CA VAL A 262 -11.57 9.53 -10.56
C VAL A 262 -12.75 9.53 -11.53
N VAL A 263 -13.17 8.37 -12.05
CA VAL A 263 -14.30 8.27 -12.99
C VAL A 263 -15.60 8.81 -12.38
N TRP A 264 -15.97 8.40 -11.17
CA TRP A 264 -17.19 8.93 -10.55
C TRP A 264 -17.03 10.40 -10.16
N MET A 265 -15.82 10.81 -9.76
CA MET A 265 -15.55 12.20 -9.41
C MET A 265 -15.66 13.13 -10.62
N ILE A 266 -15.27 12.70 -11.83
CA ILE A 266 -15.46 13.49 -13.06
C ILE A 266 -16.94 13.87 -13.25
N ILE A 267 -17.86 12.94 -12.94
CA ILE A 267 -19.31 13.19 -13.03
C ILE A 267 -19.76 14.18 -11.94
N ALA A 268 -19.25 14.05 -10.72
CA ALA A 268 -19.58 14.92 -9.59
C ALA A 268 -18.79 16.24 -9.55
N PHE A 269 -17.82 16.43 -10.45
CA PHE A 269 -16.79 17.46 -10.37
C PHE A 269 -17.34 18.89 -10.25
N PRO A 270 -18.32 19.32 -11.08
CA PRO A 270 -18.85 20.69 -10.99
C PRO A 270 -19.51 20.97 -9.63
N LEU A 271 -20.23 19.99 -9.08
CA LEU A 271 -20.87 20.09 -7.77
C LEU A 271 -19.84 20.20 -6.65
N PHE A 272 -18.76 19.43 -6.74
CA PHE A 272 -17.68 19.45 -5.77
C PHE A 272 -16.96 20.80 -5.72
N ILE A 273 -16.59 21.33 -6.90
CA ILE A 273 -15.92 22.62 -6.98
C ILE A 273 -16.83 23.74 -6.47
N SER A 274 -18.09 23.77 -6.90
CA SER A 274 -19.06 24.76 -6.42
C SER A 274 -19.28 24.64 -4.91
N GLY A 275 -19.38 23.42 -4.39
CA GLY A 275 -19.51 23.15 -2.94
C GLY A 275 -18.33 23.70 -2.14
N ILE A 276 -17.10 23.49 -2.60
CA ILE A 276 -15.90 24.03 -1.94
C ILE A 276 -15.86 25.55 -2.04
N ASN A 277 -16.15 26.13 -3.20
CA ASN A 277 -16.21 27.59 -3.36
C ASN A 277 -17.21 28.22 -2.39
N ASN A 278 -18.41 27.64 -2.27
CA ASN A 278 -19.44 28.11 -1.34
C ASN A 278 -19.02 27.91 0.12
N TYR A 279 -18.39 26.78 0.45
CA TYR A 279 -17.88 26.54 1.80
C TYR A 279 -16.80 27.58 2.18
N MET A 280 -15.85 27.84 1.28
CA MET A 280 -14.79 28.82 1.51
C MET A 280 -15.34 30.25 1.61
N ALA A 281 -16.29 30.63 0.75
CA ALA A 281 -16.94 31.95 0.80
C ALA A 281 -17.71 32.21 2.11
N ASN A 282 -18.28 31.16 2.71
CA ASN A 282 -19.04 31.28 3.95
C ASN A 282 -18.19 31.17 5.23
N ASN A 283 -16.88 30.87 5.12
CA ASN A 283 -16.00 30.65 6.28
C ASN A 283 -14.74 31.53 6.22
N PRO A 284 -14.85 32.86 6.43
CA PRO A 284 -13.72 33.80 6.34
C PRO A 284 -12.58 33.53 7.33
N THR A 285 -12.85 32.86 8.44
CA THR A 285 -11.82 32.43 9.41
C THR A 285 -10.88 31.37 8.82
N ILE A 286 -11.34 30.65 7.80
CA ILE A 286 -10.61 29.57 7.13
C ILE A 286 -9.99 30.10 5.82
N SER A 287 -10.76 30.83 5.01
CA SER A 287 -10.37 31.23 3.66
C SER A 287 -9.66 32.58 3.56
N GLY A 288 -9.63 33.39 4.61
CA GLY A 288 -9.23 34.79 4.51
C GLY A 288 -10.42 35.68 4.15
N THR A 289 -10.15 36.97 3.93
CA THR A 289 -11.20 37.95 3.57
C THR A 289 -11.13 38.23 2.08
N GLY A 290 -12.03 37.63 1.31
CA GLY A 290 -12.10 37.86 -0.14
C GLY A 290 -13.21 38.82 -0.55
N GLY A 291 -13.81 39.52 0.41
CA GLY A 291 -14.99 40.32 0.16
C GLY A 291 -15.62 40.94 1.40
N ARG A 292 -16.67 41.71 1.17
CA ARG A 292 -17.53 42.27 2.23
C ARG A 292 -19.00 41.99 1.94
N GLN A 293 -19.77 41.68 2.97
CA GLN A 293 -21.23 41.65 2.93
C GLN A 293 -21.78 42.88 3.62
N TYR A 294 -22.62 43.62 2.91
CA TYR A 294 -23.38 44.76 3.41
C TYR A 294 -24.79 44.30 3.74
N SER A 295 -25.20 44.43 5.00
CA SER A 295 -26.54 44.13 5.49
C SER A 295 -27.27 45.42 5.84
N PHE A 296 -28.35 45.74 5.13
CA PHE A 296 -29.08 47.00 5.26
C PHE A 296 -30.30 46.88 6.18
N GLU A 297 -30.56 47.90 7.00
CA GLU A 297 -31.79 47.98 7.81
C GLU A 297 -33.03 48.06 6.91
N GLN A 298 -32.95 48.86 5.84
CA GLN A 298 -33.95 49.01 4.79
C GLN A 298 -33.32 48.76 3.42
N PRO A 299 -34.04 48.11 2.48
CA PRO A 299 -33.47 47.75 1.18
C PRO A 299 -33.24 49.01 0.32
N PRO A 300 -32.05 49.22 -0.27
CA PRO A 300 -31.84 50.25 -1.29
C PRO A 300 -32.58 49.92 -2.59
N SER A 301 -32.71 50.92 -3.47
CA SER A 301 -33.06 50.68 -4.88
C SER A 301 -31.90 49.95 -5.57
N GLN A 302 -32.02 48.63 -5.76
CA GLN A 302 -30.95 47.79 -6.30
C GLN A 302 -30.54 48.20 -7.71
N GLU A 303 -31.51 48.48 -8.59
CA GLU A 303 -31.23 48.88 -9.98
C GLU A 303 -30.45 50.20 -10.05
N LEU A 304 -30.81 51.17 -9.20
CA LEU A 304 -30.12 52.45 -9.13
C LEU A 304 -28.71 52.30 -8.53
N PHE A 305 -28.59 51.52 -7.46
CA PHE A 305 -27.31 51.22 -6.82
C PHE A 305 -26.36 50.49 -7.77
N ASP A 306 -26.82 49.44 -8.46
CA ASP A 306 -25.98 48.64 -9.36
C ASP A 306 -25.49 49.50 -10.54
N THR A 307 -26.36 50.35 -11.10
CA THR A 307 -25.99 51.26 -12.20
C THR A 307 -24.96 52.30 -11.77
N GLN A 308 -25.15 52.90 -10.59
CA GLN A 308 -24.24 53.91 -10.04
C GLN A 308 -22.89 53.31 -9.65
N LEU A 309 -22.91 52.16 -8.97
CA LEU A 309 -21.70 51.45 -8.55
C LEU A 309 -20.87 51.00 -9.75
N GLN A 310 -21.49 50.46 -10.79
CA GLN A 310 -20.77 50.09 -12.02
C GLN A 310 -20.09 51.30 -12.67
N GLN A 311 -20.74 52.47 -12.67
CA GLN A 311 -20.16 53.69 -13.21
C GLN A 311 -19.00 54.23 -12.34
N SER A 312 -19.14 54.17 -11.01
CA SER A 312 -18.13 54.72 -10.08
C SER A 312 -16.91 53.84 -9.91
N LEU A 313 -17.06 52.52 -10.09
CA LEU A 313 -15.94 51.57 -10.11
C LEU A 313 -15.10 51.68 -11.39
N GLY A 314 -15.70 52.07 -12.52
CA GLY A 314 -15.00 52.18 -13.81
C GLY A 314 -14.23 50.89 -14.15
N ASP A 315 -12.97 51.03 -14.55
CA ASP A 315 -12.08 49.90 -14.89
C ASP A 315 -11.83 48.96 -13.69
N ALA A 316 -11.94 49.46 -12.45
CA ALA A 316 -11.78 48.62 -11.26
C ALA A 316 -12.96 47.65 -11.06
N GLY A 317 -14.08 47.87 -11.74
CA GLY A 317 -15.24 46.97 -11.74
C GLY A 317 -14.93 45.58 -12.27
N GLU A 318 -13.88 45.41 -13.09
CA GLU A 318 -13.46 44.08 -13.58
C GLU A 318 -12.95 43.16 -12.45
N PHE A 319 -12.56 43.74 -11.32
CA PHE A 319 -12.03 43.01 -10.15
C PHE A 319 -13.04 42.83 -9.03
N ILE A 320 -14.28 43.29 -9.21
CA ILE A 320 -15.30 43.28 -8.16
C ILE A 320 -16.56 42.63 -8.72
N GLU A 321 -16.93 41.49 -8.15
CA GLU A 321 -18.23 40.87 -8.41
C GLU A 321 -19.15 41.17 -7.23
N TRP A 322 -20.39 41.57 -7.50
CA TRP A 322 -21.39 41.72 -6.45
C TRP A 322 -22.68 40.99 -6.77
N THR A 323 -23.36 40.57 -5.71
CA THR A 323 -24.62 39.82 -5.83
C THR A 323 -25.52 40.13 -4.65
N TRP A 324 -26.77 40.46 -4.96
CA TRP A 324 -27.83 40.60 -3.97
C TRP A 324 -28.30 39.21 -3.52
N VAL A 325 -27.98 38.85 -2.27
CA VAL A 325 -28.41 37.58 -1.66
C VAL A 325 -29.87 37.67 -1.20
N THR A 326 -30.26 38.84 -0.68
CA THR A 326 -31.64 39.21 -0.39
C THR A 326 -31.80 40.70 -0.67
N PRO A 327 -33.04 41.25 -0.68
CA PRO A 327 -33.23 42.69 -0.83
C PRO A 327 -32.45 43.56 0.18
N LYS A 328 -32.07 42.99 1.32
CA LYS A 328 -31.32 43.66 2.39
C LYS A 328 -29.86 43.22 2.51
N LYS A 329 -29.35 42.36 1.62
CA LYS A 329 -27.98 41.82 1.73
C LYS A 329 -27.28 41.82 0.38
N LEU A 330 -26.18 42.55 0.31
CA LEU A 330 -25.28 42.61 -0.84
C LEU A 330 -23.96 41.94 -0.47
N ASN A 331 -23.54 40.94 -1.24
CA ASN A 331 -22.20 40.39 -1.15
C ASN A 331 -21.34 41.04 -2.22
N MET A 332 -20.12 41.40 -1.86
CA MET A 332 -19.10 41.90 -2.77
C MET A 332 -17.85 41.05 -2.62
N HIS A 333 -17.47 40.40 -3.71
CA HIS A 333 -16.30 39.56 -3.84
C HIS A 333 -15.23 40.31 -4.63
N TYR A 334 -13.99 40.26 -4.15
CA TYR A 334 -12.88 40.99 -4.72
C TYR A 334 -11.86 40.01 -5.32
N SER A 335 -11.50 40.22 -6.58
CA SER A 335 -10.34 39.58 -7.19
C SER A 335 -9.06 40.28 -6.75
N LEU A 336 -8.74 40.15 -5.46
CA LEU A 336 -7.57 40.79 -4.82
C LEU A 336 -6.29 40.48 -5.58
N PHE A 337 -6.18 39.26 -6.13
CA PHE A 337 -5.01 38.83 -6.90
C PHE A 337 -4.82 39.61 -8.20
N LYS A 338 -5.89 39.76 -9.00
CA LYS A 338 -5.83 40.49 -10.27
C LYS A 338 -5.58 41.98 -10.05
N ALA A 339 -6.20 42.55 -9.02
CA ALA A 339 -6.04 43.96 -8.67
C ALA A 339 -4.64 44.28 -8.10
N ALA A 340 -4.11 43.44 -7.20
CA ALA A 340 -2.78 43.61 -6.65
C ALA A 340 -1.68 43.54 -7.72
N GLY A 341 -1.87 42.70 -8.75
CA GLY A 341 -0.99 42.66 -9.92
C GLY A 341 -0.92 43.94 -10.75
N GLN A 342 -1.92 44.82 -10.59
CA GLN A 342 -1.94 46.16 -11.19
C GLN A 342 -1.59 47.26 -10.19
N GLY A 343 -1.18 46.90 -8.97
CA GLY A 343 -0.88 47.86 -7.89
C GLY A 343 -2.12 48.52 -7.28
N ILE A 344 -3.31 47.93 -7.46
CA ILE A 344 -4.58 48.49 -7.01
C ILE A 344 -4.97 47.85 -5.67
N ASP A 345 -5.09 48.66 -4.61
CA ASP A 345 -5.70 48.25 -3.35
C ASP A 345 -7.24 48.24 -3.48
N ILE A 346 -7.75 47.17 -4.08
CA ILE A 346 -9.16 47.06 -4.47
C ILE A 346 -10.10 46.98 -3.27
N ASP A 347 -9.70 46.43 -2.12
CA ASP A 347 -10.56 46.35 -0.94
C ASP A 347 -10.83 47.75 -0.37
N SER A 348 -9.77 48.56 -0.22
CA SER A 348 -9.90 49.96 0.22
C SER A 348 -10.67 50.79 -0.81
N LEU A 349 -10.36 50.64 -2.10
CA LEU A 349 -11.02 51.38 -3.17
C LEU A 349 -12.51 51.05 -3.27
N ALA A 350 -12.87 49.77 -3.28
CA ALA A 350 -14.26 49.32 -3.29
C ALA A 350 -15.00 49.87 -2.08
N ALA A 351 -14.43 49.74 -0.88
CA ALA A 351 -15.05 50.22 0.35
C ALA A 351 -15.40 51.72 0.30
N ILE A 352 -14.49 52.54 -0.23
CA ILE A 352 -14.70 53.99 -0.41
C ILE A 352 -15.83 54.22 -1.40
N ARG A 353 -15.75 53.65 -2.61
CA ARG A 353 -16.74 53.85 -3.68
C ARG A 353 -18.15 53.44 -3.27
N ILE A 354 -18.28 52.28 -2.63
CA ILE A 354 -19.58 51.80 -2.12
C ILE A 354 -20.14 52.77 -1.09
N SER A 355 -19.30 53.27 -0.18
CA SER A 355 -19.75 54.23 0.83
C SER A 355 -20.22 55.55 0.22
N GLU A 356 -19.56 56.02 -0.84
CA GLU A 356 -19.97 57.22 -1.59
C GLU A 356 -21.34 57.01 -2.25
N GLU A 357 -21.56 55.87 -2.92
CA GLU A 357 -22.83 55.58 -3.59
C GLU A 357 -23.98 55.34 -2.61
N LEU A 358 -23.72 54.69 -1.47
CA LEU A 358 -24.73 54.54 -0.42
C LEU A 358 -25.18 55.89 0.15
N VAL A 359 -24.24 56.84 0.33
CA VAL A 359 -24.58 58.21 0.75
C VAL A 359 -25.37 58.93 -0.34
N ALA A 360 -25.05 58.75 -1.62
CA ALA A 360 -25.81 59.31 -2.73
C ALA A 360 -27.27 58.82 -2.78
N LEU A 361 -27.52 57.60 -2.28
CA LEU A 361 -28.87 57.03 -2.11
C LEU A 361 -29.56 57.42 -0.79
N GLY A 362 -28.94 58.28 0.03
CA GLY A 362 -29.48 58.69 1.32
C GLY A 362 -29.32 57.65 2.44
N ILE A 363 -28.45 56.65 2.25
CA ILE A 363 -28.16 55.61 3.23
C ILE A 363 -26.92 55.99 4.03
N THR A 364 -27.08 56.15 5.32
CA THR A 364 -26.00 56.50 6.25
C THR A 364 -25.30 55.25 6.80
N ALA A 365 -24.07 55.41 7.30
CA ALA A 365 -23.27 54.33 7.89
C ALA A 365 -23.94 53.62 9.10
N ALA A 366 -24.95 54.24 9.73
CA ALA A 366 -25.72 53.61 10.81
C ALA A 366 -26.78 52.63 10.29
N GLN A 367 -27.16 52.72 9.01
CA GLN A 367 -28.27 51.97 8.41
C GLN A 367 -27.82 50.70 7.69
N TYR A 368 -26.53 50.36 7.78
CA TYR A 368 -26.00 49.09 7.29
C TYR A 368 -24.87 48.56 8.17
N HIS A 369 -24.69 47.25 8.15
CA HIS A 369 -23.61 46.55 8.82
C HIS A 369 -22.74 45.83 7.80
N VAL A 370 -21.43 45.94 7.95
CA VAL A 370 -20.46 45.30 7.08
C VAL A 370 -19.79 44.15 7.82
N VAL A 371 -19.79 42.97 7.20
CA VAL A 371 -19.04 41.81 7.70
C VAL A 371 -18.14 41.28 6.59
N ASN A 372 -16.95 40.82 6.95
CA ASN A 372 -16.05 40.17 6.00
C ASN A 372 -16.65 38.84 5.55
N ILE A 373 -16.59 38.57 4.26
CA ILE A 373 -16.93 37.26 3.69
C ILE A 373 -15.66 36.53 3.26
N GLY A 374 -15.76 35.21 3.24
CA GLY A 374 -14.64 34.35 2.92
C GLY A 374 -14.22 34.48 1.47
N ALA A 375 -12.94 34.24 1.21
CA ALA A 375 -12.42 34.26 -0.14
C ALA A 375 -12.71 32.97 -0.89
N ARG A 376 -13.05 33.09 -2.18
CA ARG A 376 -13.06 31.93 -3.06
C ARG A 376 -11.64 31.66 -3.57
N PRO A 377 -11.26 30.40 -3.82
CA PRO A 377 -9.98 30.05 -4.43
C PRO A 377 -9.75 30.64 -5.83
N SER A 378 -10.84 31.01 -6.53
CA SER A 378 -10.80 31.72 -7.80
C SER A 378 -10.55 33.23 -7.67
N GLU A 379 -10.69 33.77 -6.45
CA GLU A 379 -10.64 35.21 -6.15
C GLU A 379 -9.38 35.60 -5.39
N GLU A 380 -8.91 34.74 -4.46
CA GLU A 380 -7.73 34.99 -3.61
C GLU A 380 -6.79 33.78 -3.54
N ALA A 381 -5.50 34.01 -3.84
CA ALA A 381 -4.48 32.96 -3.85
C ALA A 381 -4.24 32.34 -2.45
N SER A 382 -4.47 33.09 -1.37
CA SER A 382 -4.33 32.61 0.00
C SER A 382 -5.32 31.49 0.36
N ALA A 383 -6.48 31.43 -0.32
CA ALA A 383 -7.51 30.42 -0.11
C ALA A 383 -7.20 29.10 -0.84
N ILE A 384 -6.34 29.13 -1.86
CA ILE A 384 -6.02 27.98 -2.72
C ILE A 384 -5.47 26.79 -1.93
N PRO A 385 -4.46 26.92 -1.05
CA PRO A 385 -3.88 25.77 -0.36
C PRO A 385 -4.89 25.00 0.50
N ILE A 386 -5.76 25.74 1.19
CA ILE A 386 -6.78 25.14 2.05
C ILE A 386 -7.87 24.48 1.21
N ALA A 387 -8.34 25.15 0.16
CA ALA A 387 -9.38 24.59 -0.71
C ALA A 387 -8.92 23.32 -1.44
N LEU A 388 -7.67 23.27 -1.92
CA LEU A 388 -7.10 22.06 -2.53
C LEU A 388 -6.90 20.94 -1.50
N SER A 389 -6.55 21.28 -0.25
CA SER A 389 -6.48 20.31 0.85
C SER A 389 -7.85 19.72 1.19
N ILE A 390 -8.89 20.56 1.26
CA ILE A 390 -10.29 20.13 1.45
C ILE A 390 -10.72 19.23 0.30
N PHE A 391 -10.48 19.64 -0.96
CA PHE A 391 -10.80 18.85 -2.14
C PHE A 391 -10.15 17.46 -2.06
N HIS A 392 -8.84 17.43 -1.81
CA HIS A 392 -8.09 16.19 -1.76
C HIS A 392 -8.57 15.24 -0.64
N THR A 393 -8.82 15.79 0.56
CA THR A 393 -9.34 15.02 1.70
C THR A 393 -10.76 14.51 1.48
N THR A 394 -11.68 15.38 1.05
CA THR A 394 -13.08 15.01 0.84
C THR A 394 -13.24 14.00 -0.29
N PHE A 395 -12.52 14.17 -1.40
CA PHE A 395 -12.46 13.19 -2.48
C PHE A 395 -12.03 11.80 -1.96
N ASN A 396 -10.88 11.70 -1.29
CA ASN A 396 -10.36 10.41 -0.85
C ASN A 396 -11.26 9.74 0.20
N ILE A 397 -11.78 10.50 1.16
CA ILE A 397 -12.69 9.96 2.18
C ILE A 397 -13.96 9.42 1.52
N LEU A 398 -14.60 10.20 0.64
CA LEU A 398 -15.82 9.76 -0.03
C LEU A 398 -15.57 8.59 -0.98
N ASN A 399 -14.42 8.57 -1.65
CA ASN A 399 -14.03 7.45 -2.49
C ASN A 399 -13.90 6.15 -1.68
N VAL A 400 -13.26 6.20 -0.50
CA VAL A 400 -13.17 5.04 0.40
C VAL A 400 -14.53 4.65 0.95
N LEU A 401 -15.33 5.60 1.45
CA LEU A 401 -16.68 5.31 1.98
C LEU A 401 -17.57 4.64 0.94
N MET A 402 -17.45 5.04 -0.33
CA MET A 402 -18.17 4.43 -1.43
C MET A 402 -17.65 3.02 -1.75
N LEU A 403 -16.34 2.85 -1.88
CA LEU A 403 -15.73 1.63 -2.44
C LEU A 403 -15.36 0.55 -1.43
N VAL A 404 -15.29 0.85 -0.13
CA VAL A 404 -14.96 -0.14 0.92
C VAL A 404 -15.95 -1.32 0.93
N TRP A 405 -17.20 -1.07 0.54
CA TRP A 405 -18.24 -2.09 0.41
C TRP A 405 -18.03 -3.01 -0.79
N PHE A 406 -17.35 -2.52 -1.82
CA PHE A 406 -17.05 -3.21 -3.07
C PHE A 406 -15.67 -3.90 -3.08
N VAL A 407 -14.95 -3.93 -1.96
CA VAL A 407 -13.66 -4.64 -1.85
C VAL A 407 -13.72 -6.09 -2.36
N PRO A 408 -14.73 -6.92 -2.01
CA PRO A 408 -14.84 -8.28 -2.56
C PRO A 408 -15.07 -8.30 -4.07
N PHE A 409 -15.71 -7.27 -4.63
CA PHE A 409 -15.91 -7.13 -6.07
C PHE A 409 -14.61 -6.74 -6.78
N ILE A 410 -13.87 -5.78 -6.23
CA ILE A 410 -12.53 -5.38 -6.72
C ILE A 410 -11.60 -6.60 -6.72
N ALA A 411 -11.55 -7.34 -5.60
CA ALA A 411 -10.72 -8.54 -5.46
C ALA A 411 -11.07 -9.62 -6.50
N ARG A 412 -12.36 -9.91 -6.71
CA ARG A 412 -12.82 -10.85 -7.75
C ARG A 412 -12.45 -10.38 -9.15
N THR A 413 -12.60 -9.08 -9.42
CA THR A 413 -12.31 -8.48 -10.72
C THR A 413 -10.82 -8.63 -11.06
N VAL A 414 -9.91 -8.26 -10.16
CA VAL A 414 -8.47 -8.41 -10.41
C VAL A 414 -8.05 -9.87 -10.48
N THR A 415 -8.68 -10.77 -9.72
CA THR A 415 -8.42 -12.21 -9.77
C THR A 415 -8.84 -12.82 -11.11
N ARG A 416 -9.94 -12.34 -11.70
CA ARG A 416 -10.39 -12.75 -13.03
C ARG A 416 -9.45 -12.27 -14.14
N PHE A 417 -8.92 -11.05 -14.03
CA PHE A 417 -7.97 -10.51 -15.02
C PHE A 417 -6.57 -11.13 -14.91
N LEU A 418 -6.16 -11.55 -13.71
CA LEU A 418 -4.88 -12.18 -13.43
C LEU A 418 -5.09 -13.55 -12.76
N PRO A 419 -5.47 -14.58 -13.54
CA PRO A 419 -5.57 -15.95 -13.01
C PRO A 419 -4.19 -16.46 -12.59
N ALA A 420 -4.14 -17.25 -11.51
CA ALA A 420 -2.91 -17.91 -11.07
C ALA A 420 -2.57 -19.01 -12.09
N LYS A 421 -1.32 -19.07 -12.56
CA LYS A 421 -0.86 -20.04 -13.55
C LYS A 421 0.22 -20.92 -12.93
N GLY A 422 -0.21 -22.01 -12.31
CA GLY A 422 0.67 -23.10 -11.85
C GLY A 422 1.15 -22.95 -10.40
N VAL A 423 1.92 -23.95 -9.97
CA VAL A 423 2.40 -24.11 -8.58
C VAL A 423 3.27 -22.92 -8.15
N ASP A 424 3.99 -22.27 -9.06
CA ASP A 424 4.86 -21.11 -8.76
C ASP A 424 4.12 -19.89 -8.20
N ASP A 425 2.81 -19.78 -8.45
CA ASP A 425 1.95 -18.67 -8.02
C ASP A 425 1.29 -18.88 -6.65
N GLU A 426 1.36 -20.08 -6.07
CA GLU A 426 0.83 -20.35 -4.72
C GLU A 426 1.73 -19.69 -3.68
N VAL A 427 1.18 -18.70 -2.96
CA VAL A 427 1.79 -18.16 -1.75
C VAL A 427 1.27 -18.96 -0.58
N PHE A 428 2.19 -19.50 0.22
CA PHE A 428 1.81 -20.22 1.42
C PHE A 428 1.00 -19.31 2.35
N HIS A 429 -0.21 -19.76 2.70
CA HIS A 429 -0.99 -19.22 3.79
C HIS A 429 -1.73 -20.37 4.47
N LEU A 430 -1.80 -20.32 5.79
CA LEU A 430 -2.72 -21.14 6.57
C LEU A 430 -4.16 -20.80 6.12
N SER A 431 -4.93 -21.83 5.78
CA SER A 431 -6.28 -21.68 5.20
C SER A 431 -7.41 -21.66 6.23
N PHE A 432 -7.12 -22.09 7.44
CA PHE A 432 -8.03 -22.35 8.55
C PHE A 432 -7.60 -21.62 9.82
N ILE A 433 -6.30 -21.41 10.03
CA ILE A 433 -5.80 -20.52 11.09
C ILE A 433 -5.85 -19.06 10.58
N GLY A 434 -6.83 -18.31 11.07
CA GLY A 434 -6.99 -16.88 10.79
C GLY A 434 -6.38 -16.00 11.89
N SER A 435 -5.89 -14.82 11.52
CA SER A 435 -5.43 -13.74 12.40
C SER A 435 -6.52 -13.08 13.28
N GLY A 436 -7.69 -13.73 13.42
CA GLY A 436 -8.81 -13.31 14.26
C GLY A 436 -8.59 -13.61 15.74
N MET A 437 -9.50 -13.12 16.59
CA MET A 437 -9.48 -13.46 18.02
C MET A 437 -9.50 -14.98 18.19
N MET A 438 -8.53 -15.52 18.94
CA MET A 438 -8.50 -16.93 19.28
C MET A 438 -9.83 -17.29 19.93
N GLY A 439 -10.49 -18.32 19.39
CA GLY A 439 -11.65 -18.93 20.03
C GLY A 439 -11.24 -19.61 21.34
N THR A 440 -12.12 -20.45 21.89
CA THR A 440 -11.74 -21.33 22.99
C THR A 440 -10.56 -22.23 22.60
N ALA A 441 -9.81 -22.74 23.58
CA ALA A 441 -8.68 -23.65 23.32
C ALA A 441 -9.07 -24.86 22.46
N GLU A 442 -10.29 -25.38 22.63
CA GLU A 442 -10.82 -26.48 21.82
C GLU A 442 -11.04 -26.11 20.34
N LEU A 443 -11.58 -24.92 20.05
CA LEU A 443 -11.73 -24.45 18.67
C LEU A 443 -10.38 -24.28 17.99
N SER A 444 -9.38 -23.81 18.75
CA SER A 444 -8.02 -23.62 18.24
C SER A 444 -7.39 -24.95 17.84
N ILE A 445 -7.55 -26.00 18.66
CA ILE A 445 -7.07 -27.36 18.35
C ILE A 445 -7.71 -27.88 17.05
N ILE A 446 -9.00 -27.62 16.81
CA ILE A 446 -9.69 -28.04 15.58
C ILE A 446 -9.15 -27.31 14.34
N GLU A 447 -8.87 -26.00 14.45
CA GLU A 447 -8.28 -25.23 13.36
C GLU A 447 -6.87 -25.73 13.02
N ALA A 448 -6.04 -25.97 14.05
CA ALA A 448 -4.70 -26.54 13.88
C ALA A 448 -4.75 -27.91 13.20
N ARG A 449 -5.68 -28.78 13.59
CA ARG A 449 -5.84 -30.10 12.97
C ARG A 449 -6.10 -30.03 11.46
N LYS A 450 -6.96 -29.10 11.01
CA LYS A 450 -7.21 -28.92 9.57
C LYS A 450 -5.96 -28.47 8.81
N GLU A 451 -5.11 -27.65 9.43
CA GLU A 451 -3.83 -27.27 8.83
C GLU A 451 -2.85 -28.43 8.77
N ILE A 452 -2.80 -29.27 9.80
CA ILE A 452 -1.97 -30.48 9.81
C ILE A 452 -2.42 -31.45 8.69
N SER A 453 -3.73 -31.65 8.50
CA SER A 453 -4.23 -32.47 7.39
C SER A 453 -3.79 -31.90 6.04
N LYS A 454 -3.85 -30.57 5.86
CA LYS A 454 -3.34 -29.88 4.67
C LYS A 454 -1.83 -30.01 4.51
N PHE A 455 -1.07 -30.04 5.61
CA PHE A 455 0.38 -30.27 5.60
C PHE A 455 0.67 -31.65 4.99
N GLY A 456 -0.06 -32.69 5.42
CA GLY A 456 0.00 -34.02 4.79
C GLY A 456 -0.23 -33.99 3.27
N GLU A 457 -1.21 -33.22 2.78
CA GLU A 457 -1.44 -33.07 1.33
C GLU A 457 -0.27 -32.38 0.59
N ILE A 458 0.43 -31.45 1.24
CA ILE A 458 1.64 -30.83 0.68
C ILE A 458 2.77 -31.85 0.62
N ILE A 459 2.94 -32.68 1.64
CA ILE A 459 3.92 -33.78 1.64
C ILE A 459 3.69 -34.75 0.48
N VAL A 460 2.44 -35.12 0.19
CA VAL A 460 2.11 -35.93 -1.01
C VAL A 460 2.61 -35.25 -2.28
N LYS A 461 2.31 -33.95 -2.47
CA LYS A 461 2.73 -33.21 -3.68
C LYS A 461 4.24 -33.03 -3.79
N LEU A 462 4.93 -32.89 -2.66
CA LEU A 462 6.39 -32.84 -2.56
C LEU A 462 6.99 -34.18 -2.98
N TYR A 463 6.52 -35.27 -2.36
CA TYR A 463 6.97 -36.62 -2.63
C TYR A 463 6.75 -37.02 -4.09
N ASP A 464 5.57 -36.74 -4.67
CA ASP A 464 5.24 -37.01 -6.07
C ASP A 464 6.26 -36.45 -7.08
N ALA A 465 6.94 -35.36 -6.73
CA ALA A 465 7.94 -34.74 -7.59
C ALA A 465 9.31 -35.44 -7.53
N VAL A 466 9.61 -36.17 -6.45
CA VAL A 466 10.92 -36.77 -6.19
C VAL A 466 11.23 -37.93 -7.15
N PRO A 467 10.38 -38.97 -7.32
CA PRO A 467 10.64 -40.06 -8.28
C PRO A 467 10.84 -39.53 -9.71
N GLN A 468 10.13 -38.46 -10.09
CA GLN A 468 10.22 -37.87 -11.43
C GLN A 468 11.62 -37.32 -11.76
N LEU A 469 12.40 -36.94 -10.75
CA LEU A 469 13.80 -36.51 -10.92
C LEU A 469 14.69 -37.64 -11.44
N LEU A 470 14.39 -38.89 -11.09
CA LEU A 470 15.16 -40.06 -11.54
C LEU A 470 15.01 -40.29 -13.05
N HIS A 471 13.86 -39.90 -13.62
CA HIS A 471 13.51 -40.10 -15.03
C HIS A 471 13.74 -38.87 -15.91
N ALA A 472 14.00 -37.70 -15.33
CA ALA A 472 14.16 -36.46 -16.09
C ALA A 472 15.48 -36.44 -16.87
N THR A 473 15.43 -36.71 -18.17
CA THR A 473 16.59 -36.66 -19.07
C THR A 473 16.96 -35.22 -19.45
N GLU A 474 15.96 -34.38 -19.72
CA GLU A 474 16.16 -32.98 -20.10
C GLU A 474 16.48 -32.08 -18.92
N GLU A 475 17.52 -31.24 -19.07
CA GLU A 475 17.97 -30.32 -18.02
C GLU A 475 16.88 -29.33 -17.59
N LYS A 476 16.13 -28.77 -18.55
CA LYS A 476 15.02 -27.86 -18.23
C LYS A 476 13.93 -28.53 -17.38
N LYS A 477 13.60 -29.79 -17.68
CA LYS A 477 12.60 -30.55 -16.92
C LYS A 477 13.12 -30.86 -15.51
N PHE A 478 14.38 -31.28 -15.41
CA PHE A 478 15.04 -31.56 -14.12
C PHE A 478 15.05 -30.31 -13.23
N GLN A 479 15.53 -29.18 -13.73
CA GLN A 479 15.57 -27.91 -13.00
C GLN A 479 14.18 -27.42 -12.59
N LYS A 480 13.14 -27.66 -13.41
CA LYS A 480 11.75 -27.35 -13.04
C LYS A 480 11.26 -28.21 -11.87
N LEU A 481 11.59 -29.49 -11.86
CA LEU A 481 11.25 -30.39 -10.75
C LEU A 481 12.02 -30.04 -9.48
N MET A 482 13.32 -29.74 -9.57
CA MET A 482 14.12 -29.28 -8.43
C MET A 482 13.52 -28.04 -7.78
N LYS A 483 13.14 -27.04 -8.58
CA LYS A 483 12.44 -25.84 -8.08
C LYS A 483 11.12 -26.16 -7.40
N ARG A 484 10.38 -27.15 -7.93
CA ARG A 484 9.11 -27.58 -7.35
C ARG A 484 9.31 -28.28 -5.99
N VAL A 485 10.31 -29.15 -5.86
CA VAL A 485 10.67 -29.80 -4.59
C VAL A 485 11.09 -28.75 -3.57
N ALA A 486 12.06 -27.89 -3.89
CA ALA A 486 12.54 -26.83 -3.00
C ALA A 486 11.42 -25.87 -2.58
N LYS A 487 10.45 -25.62 -3.47
CA LYS A 487 9.30 -24.78 -3.13
C LYS A 487 8.39 -25.45 -2.09
N TYR A 488 8.11 -26.75 -2.23
CA TYR A 488 7.25 -27.41 -1.25
C TYR A 488 7.96 -27.61 0.08
N GLU A 489 9.27 -27.84 0.11
CA GLU A 489 10.04 -27.88 1.37
C GLU A 489 10.01 -26.52 2.10
N ASP A 490 10.25 -25.39 1.42
CA ASP A 490 10.06 -24.06 2.05
C ASP A 490 8.61 -23.84 2.55
N MET A 491 7.62 -24.51 1.95
CA MET A 491 6.24 -24.49 2.47
C MET A 491 6.10 -25.35 3.74
N THR A 492 6.75 -26.52 3.83
CA THR A 492 6.69 -27.40 5.01
C THR A 492 7.31 -26.73 6.23
N ASP A 493 8.46 -26.06 6.09
CA ASP A 493 9.12 -25.31 7.17
C ASP A 493 8.21 -24.20 7.73
N ARG A 494 7.56 -23.46 6.82
CA ARG A 494 6.63 -22.41 7.20
C ARG A 494 5.40 -22.97 7.90
N MET A 495 4.87 -24.11 7.44
CA MET A 495 3.74 -24.79 8.08
C MET A 495 4.09 -25.19 9.51
N GLU A 496 5.21 -25.86 9.71
CA GLU A 496 5.66 -26.29 11.03
C GLU A 496 5.75 -25.10 12.00
N LEU A 497 6.47 -24.05 11.59
CA LEU A 497 6.70 -22.87 12.44
C LEU A 497 5.42 -22.08 12.75
N GLU A 498 4.50 -21.93 11.79
CA GLU A 498 3.25 -21.21 12.03
C GLU A 498 2.26 -22.02 12.87
N ILE A 499 2.12 -23.32 12.62
CA ILE A 499 1.27 -24.21 13.42
C ILE A 499 1.82 -24.33 14.85
N ALA A 500 3.13 -24.50 15.03
CA ALA A 500 3.76 -24.57 16.35
C ALA A 500 3.52 -23.29 17.18
N LYS A 501 3.67 -22.11 16.57
CA LYS A 501 3.38 -20.83 17.22
C LYS A 501 1.92 -20.71 17.62
N TYR A 502 1.02 -21.13 16.74
CA TYR A 502 -0.42 -21.09 17.00
C TYR A 502 -0.80 -22.00 18.18
N LEU A 503 -0.30 -23.25 18.19
CA LEU A 503 -0.50 -24.21 19.27
C LEU A 503 0.11 -23.73 20.59
N SER A 504 1.31 -23.18 20.57
CA SER A 504 1.97 -22.60 21.75
C SER A 504 1.12 -21.48 22.36
N LYS A 505 0.62 -20.56 21.53
CA LYS A 505 -0.25 -19.48 22.00
C LYS A 505 -1.59 -19.99 22.54
N ALA A 506 -2.15 -21.03 21.94
CA ALA A 506 -3.40 -21.65 22.42
C ALA A 506 -3.20 -22.32 23.80
N SER A 507 -1.96 -22.72 24.11
CA SER A 507 -1.59 -23.33 25.39
C SER A 507 -1.28 -22.34 26.52
N GLU A 508 -1.25 -21.04 26.26
CA GLU A 508 -1.02 -20.01 27.29
C GLU A 508 -2.24 -19.82 28.22
N SER A 509 -3.44 -20.22 27.80
CA SER A 509 -4.64 -20.31 28.65
C SER A 509 -4.69 -21.63 29.41
N GLU A 510 -5.37 -21.68 30.58
CA GLU A 510 -5.58 -22.93 31.31
C GLU A 510 -6.19 -24.02 30.41
N LEU A 511 -5.38 -25.00 30.03
CA LEU A 511 -5.78 -26.16 29.25
C LEU A 511 -6.25 -27.28 30.18
N SER A 512 -7.22 -28.07 29.72
CA SER A 512 -7.48 -29.38 30.31
C SER A 512 -6.30 -30.33 30.04
N ASN A 513 -6.18 -31.39 30.86
CA ASN A 513 -5.15 -32.42 30.65
C ASN A 513 -5.25 -33.06 29.25
N ASP A 514 -6.46 -33.23 28.72
CA ASP A 514 -6.69 -33.76 27.37
C ASP A 514 -6.25 -32.77 26.29
N ALA A 515 -6.59 -31.48 26.41
CA ALA A 515 -6.14 -30.47 25.46
C ALA A 515 -4.61 -30.35 25.42
N SER A 516 -3.95 -30.45 26.57
CA SER A 516 -2.48 -30.46 26.67
C SER A 516 -1.85 -31.67 25.99
N ARG A 517 -2.46 -32.86 26.09
CA ARG A 517 -2.03 -34.07 25.37
C ARG A 517 -2.15 -33.87 23.87
N ARG A 518 -3.28 -33.35 23.38
CA ARG A 518 -3.51 -33.10 21.95
C ARG A 518 -2.51 -32.13 21.35
N VAL A 519 -2.22 -31.03 22.05
CA VAL A 519 -1.20 -30.07 21.60
C VAL A 519 0.18 -30.73 21.44
N ARG A 520 0.60 -31.60 22.39
CA ARG A 520 1.89 -32.30 22.27
C ARG A 520 1.91 -33.27 21.08
N SER A 521 0.84 -34.05 20.88
CA SER A 521 0.73 -34.94 19.73
C SER A 521 0.82 -34.16 18.41
N MET A 522 0.09 -33.04 18.31
CA MET A 522 0.14 -32.17 17.12
C MET A 522 1.53 -31.58 16.85
N LEU A 523 2.27 -31.19 17.89
CA LEU A 523 3.66 -30.72 17.76
C LEU A 523 4.60 -31.83 17.26
N SER A 524 4.39 -33.08 17.70
CA SER A 524 5.13 -34.23 17.15
C SER A 524 4.81 -34.43 15.67
N ILE A 525 3.51 -34.46 15.33
CA ILE A 525 3.06 -34.68 13.95
C ILE A 525 3.66 -33.66 12.98
N ILE A 526 3.63 -32.36 13.31
CA ILE A 526 4.19 -31.34 12.41
C ILE A 526 5.71 -31.45 12.27
N SER A 527 6.41 -31.89 13.32
CA SER A 527 7.86 -32.10 13.28
C SER A 527 8.19 -33.29 12.37
N ASP A 528 7.48 -34.40 12.49
CA ASP A 528 7.69 -35.57 11.63
C ASP A 528 7.32 -35.27 10.16
N LEU A 529 6.27 -34.48 9.92
CA LEU A 529 5.90 -34.02 8.57
C LEU A 529 6.99 -33.11 7.95
N GLU A 530 7.54 -32.18 8.72
CA GLU A 530 8.66 -31.34 8.28
C GLU A 530 9.89 -32.20 7.94
N THR A 531 10.21 -33.18 8.79
CA THR A 531 11.36 -34.06 8.58
C THR A 531 11.20 -34.92 7.32
N ILE A 532 9.97 -35.36 6.99
CA ILE A 532 9.69 -36.00 5.69
C ILE A 532 9.97 -35.04 4.52
N GLY A 533 9.60 -33.77 4.66
CA GLY A 533 9.85 -32.73 3.66
C GLY A 533 11.34 -32.51 3.42
N ASP A 534 12.11 -32.41 4.50
CA ASP A 534 13.57 -32.32 4.52
C ASP A 534 14.24 -33.51 3.82
N LEU A 535 13.81 -34.73 4.14
CA LEU A 535 14.32 -35.95 3.51
C LEU A 535 14.02 -35.98 2.00
N CYS A 536 12.82 -35.54 1.58
CA CYS A 536 12.49 -35.41 0.16
C CYS A 536 13.42 -34.44 -0.56
N TYR A 537 13.72 -33.28 0.06
CA TYR A 537 14.62 -32.30 -0.52
C TYR A 537 16.08 -32.79 -0.54
N GLN A 538 16.53 -33.48 0.51
CA GLN A 538 17.84 -34.11 0.58
C GLN A 538 18.01 -35.17 -0.52
N ILE A 539 17.00 -36.00 -0.78
CA ILE A 539 16.99 -36.95 -1.89
C ILE A 539 17.15 -36.22 -3.23
N ALA A 540 16.40 -35.13 -3.44
CA ALA A 540 16.49 -34.34 -4.66
C ALA A 540 17.89 -33.75 -4.89
N GLN A 541 18.52 -33.20 -3.84
CA GLN A 541 19.90 -32.72 -3.90
C GLN A 541 20.90 -33.83 -4.21
N ASN A 542 20.72 -35.02 -3.61
CA ASN A 542 21.58 -36.17 -3.88
C ASN A 542 21.42 -36.65 -5.34
N LEU A 543 20.21 -36.64 -5.89
CA LEU A 543 19.97 -36.94 -7.31
C LEU A 543 20.59 -35.89 -8.25
N GLU A 544 20.60 -34.62 -7.87
CA GLU A 544 21.30 -33.56 -8.62
C GLU A 544 22.82 -33.77 -8.61
N ARG A 545 23.41 -34.04 -7.45
CA ARG A 545 24.84 -34.34 -7.32
C ARG A 545 25.23 -35.57 -8.14
N ARG A 546 24.43 -36.64 -8.08
CA ARG A 546 24.59 -37.86 -8.89
C ARG A 546 24.62 -37.53 -10.39
N ARG A 547 23.70 -36.67 -10.85
CA ARG A 547 23.62 -36.22 -12.25
C ARG A 547 24.84 -35.40 -12.65
N ALA A 548 25.29 -34.47 -11.80
CA ALA A 548 26.45 -33.61 -12.05
C ALA A 548 27.73 -34.41 -12.27
N ILE A 549 27.95 -35.47 -11.49
CA ILE A 549 29.10 -36.37 -11.64
C ILE A 549 28.89 -37.50 -12.66
N LYS A 550 27.72 -37.54 -13.32
CA LYS A 550 27.34 -38.55 -14.33
C LYS A 550 27.35 -39.99 -13.80
N ALA A 551 27.02 -40.17 -12.53
CA ALA A 551 26.88 -41.49 -11.90
C ALA A 551 25.64 -42.21 -12.46
N TYR A 552 25.88 -43.20 -13.33
CA TYR A 552 24.82 -43.89 -14.05
C TYR A 552 24.16 -44.98 -13.20
N PHE A 553 22.87 -44.79 -12.91
CA PHE A 553 22.03 -45.87 -12.40
C PHE A 553 21.68 -46.82 -13.54
N THR A 554 22.15 -48.07 -13.41
CA THR A 554 21.77 -49.16 -14.29
C THR A 554 20.25 -49.36 -14.28
N PRO A 555 19.67 -49.98 -15.32
CA PRO A 555 18.24 -50.30 -15.34
C PRO A 555 17.79 -51.07 -14.09
N GLU A 556 18.64 -51.99 -13.60
CA GLU A 556 18.39 -52.77 -12.38
C GLU A 556 18.32 -51.88 -11.13
N LEU A 557 19.30 -50.99 -10.91
CA LEU A 557 19.28 -50.06 -9.77
C LEU A 557 18.07 -49.14 -9.83
N ARG A 558 17.71 -48.64 -11.03
CA ARG A 558 16.54 -47.80 -11.21
C ARG A 558 15.24 -48.52 -10.88
N GLN A 559 15.08 -49.76 -11.34
CA GLN A 559 13.91 -50.58 -11.05
C GLN A 559 13.80 -50.84 -9.55
N LYS A 560 14.91 -51.12 -8.87
CA LYS A 560 14.93 -51.34 -7.41
C LYS A 560 14.62 -50.06 -6.62
N SER A 561 15.14 -48.91 -7.04
CA SER A 561 14.75 -47.61 -6.47
C SER A 561 13.26 -47.36 -6.63
N GLU A 562 12.68 -47.70 -7.79
CA GLU A 562 11.24 -47.54 -8.04
C GLU A 562 10.38 -48.39 -7.10
N LEU A 563 10.80 -49.62 -6.80
CA LEU A 563 10.09 -50.47 -5.82
C LEU A 563 10.04 -49.82 -4.45
N MET A 564 11.15 -49.21 -4.01
CA MET A 564 11.20 -48.49 -2.74
C MET A 564 10.34 -47.23 -2.76
N PHE A 565 10.35 -46.47 -3.87
CA PHE A 565 9.46 -45.31 -4.02
C PHE A 565 7.98 -45.71 -3.90
N ILE A 566 7.55 -46.79 -4.57
CA ILE A 566 6.16 -47.27 -4.50
C ILE A 566 5.77 -47.70 -3.07
N ALA A 567 6.68 -48.38 -2.35
CA ALA A 567 6.42 -48.79 -0.97
C ALA A 567 6.25 -47.58 -0.04
N VAL A 568 7.10 -46.55 -0.18
CA VAL A 568 7.01 -45.33 0.62
C VAL A 568 5.80 -44.47 0.21
N GLU A 569 5.41 -44.44 -1.07
CA GLU A 569 4.18 -43.79 -1.54
C GLU A 569 2.95 -44.38 -0.83
N LYS A 570 2.90 -45.71 -0.66
CA LYS A 570 1.84 -46.39 0.10
C LYS A 570 1.81 -45.92 1.56
N SER A 571 2.96 -45.76 2.21
CA SER A 571 3.07 -45.25 3.59
C SER A 571 2.57 -43.80 3.70
N ILE A 572 3.03 -42.89 2.83
CA ILE A 572 2.60 -41.48 2.82
C ILE A 572 1.08 -41.37 2.55
N SER A 573 0.54 -42.20 1.65
CA SER A 573 -0.89 -42.25 1.39
C SER A 573 -1.67 -42.72 2.62
N ASN A 574 -1.21 -43.76 3.33
CA ASN A 574 -1.84 -44.23 4.56
C ASN A 574 -1.80 -43.15 5.66
N MET A 575 -0.63 -42.54 5.90
CA MET A 575 -0.45 -41.42 6.82
C MET A 575 -1.44 -40.28 6.53
N THR A 576 -1.54 -39.88 5.26
CA THR A 576 -2.44 -38.78 4.86
C THR A 576 -3.92 -39.16 5.05
N GLN A 577 -4.29 -40.43 4.85
CA GLN A 577 -5.64 -40.89 5.17
C GLN A 577 -5.92 -40.83 6.68
N ASN A 578 -4.97 -41.23 7.52
CA ASN A 578 -5.10 -41.16 8.98
C ASN A 578 -5.26 -39.71 9.46
N LEU A 579 -4.48 -38.78 8.91
CA LEU A 579 -4.57 -37.34 9.19
C LEU A 579 -5.93 -36.72 8.81
N ASN A 580 -6.65 -37.30 7.84
CA ASN A 580 -7.94 -36.82 7.37
C ASN A 580 -9.14 -37.52 8.03
N ARG A 581 -8.91 -38.62 8.76
CA ARG A 581 -9.95 -39.36 9.47
C ARG A 581 -10.22 -38.75 10.84
N ASP A 582 -11.30 -39.22 11.45
CA ASP A 582 -11.55 -39.02 12.87
C ASP A 582 -10.52 -39.81 13.69
N TYR A 583 -9.69 -39.13 14.51
CA TYR A 583 -8.51 -39.74 15.14
C TYR A 583 -8.88 -40.89 16.07
N GLU A 584 -10.04 -40.82 16.73
CA GLU A 584 -10.57 -41.92 17.57
C GLU A 584 -10.85 -43.22 16.80
N LYS A 585 -10.90 -43.16 15.46
CA LYS A 585 -11.17 -44.31 14.58
C LYS A 585 -9.91 -44.82 13.86
N VAL A 586 -8.75 -44.23 14.12
CA VAL A 586 -7.48 -44.61 13.49
C VAL A 586 -6.88 -45.79 14.25
N THR A 587 -6.35 -46.76 13.51
CA THR A 587 -5.68 -47.96 14.05
C THR A 587 -4.30 -48.11 13.43
N LEU A 588 -3.30 -48.55 14.20
CA LEU A 588 -1.92 -48.67 13.73
C LEU A 588 -1.64 -49.92 12.87
N THR A 589 -2.57 -50.85 12.75
CA THR A 589 -2.34 -52.14 12.08
C THR A 589 -1.82 -51.97 10.65
N GLU A 590 -2.52 -51.19 9.83
CA GLU A 590 -2.13 -50.99 8.42
C GLU A 590 -0.81 -50.20 8.29
N ALA A 591 -0.61 -49.16 9.10
CA ALA A 591 0.63 -48.37 9.09
C ALA A 591 1.83 -49.23 9.49
N LYS A 592 1.67 -50.09 10.49
CA LYS A 592 2.70 -51.02 10.96
C LYS A 592 3.05 -52.08 9.90
N ASP A 593 2.04 -52.67 9.26
CA ASP A 593 2.26 -53.67 8.20
C ASP A 593 3.05 -53.04 7.03
N ILE A 594 2.73 -51.81 6.65
CA ILE A 594 3.47 -51.07 5.60
C ILE A 594 4.91 -50.78 6.02
N GLU A 595 5.13 -50.39 7.28
CA GLU A 595 6.47 -50.10 7.81
C GLU A 595 7.34 -51.37 7.85
N GLU A 596 6.76 -52.51 8.24
CA GLU A 596 7.46 -53.81 8.16
C GLU A 596 7.79 -54.17 6.69
N GLU A 597 6.88 -53.95 5.74
CA GLU A 597 7.14 -54.14 4.30
C GLU A 597 8.31 -53.29 3.79
N ILE A 598 8.38 -52.00 4.17
CA ILE A 598 9.46 -51.07 3.82
C ILE A 598 10.79 -51.55 4.41
N ASN A 599 10.77 -51.94 5.69
CA ASN A 599 11.95 -52.39 6.41
C ASN A 599 12.57 -53.66 5.80
N ASP A 600 11.73 -54.62 5.43
CA ASP A 600 12.13 -55.86 4.77
C ASP A 600 12.65 -55.60 3.35
N LEU A 601 11.98 -54.72 2.60
CA LEU A 601 12.43 -54.33 1.27
C LEU A 601 13.80 -53.65 1.32
N ARG A 602 14.01 -52.70 2.24
CA ARG A 602 15.33 -52.06 2.47
C ARG A 602 16.40 -53.12 2.75
N ASN A 603 16.14 -54.06 3.66
CA ASN A 603 17.11 -55.10 4.02
C ASN A 603 17.49 -55.96 2.82
N LYS A 604 16.50 -56.38 2.03
CA LYS A 604 16.72 -57.13 0.78
C LYS A 604 17.55 -56.32 -0.21
N LEU A 605 17.15 -55.08 -0.50
CA LEU A 605 17.82 -54.22 -1.48
C LEU A 605 19.26 -53.87 -1.06
N ARG A 606 19.52 -53.70 0.24
CA ARG A 606 20.86 -53.44 0.78
C ARG A 606 21.77 -54.66 0.69
N ASN A 607 21.27 -55.85 0.99
CA ASN A 607 22.04 -57.10 0.87
C ASN A 607 22.41 -57.38 -0.59
N GLU A 608 21.45 -57.27 -1.51
CA GLU A 608 21.70 -57.42 -2.95
C GLU A 608 22.70 -56.36 -3.46
N HIS A 609 22.61 -55.13 -2.95
CA HIS A 609 23.52 -54.05 -3.30
C HIS A 609 24.98 -54.35 -2.91
N LEU A 610 25.20 -54.88 -1.70
CA LEU A 610 26.54 -55.26 -1.22
C LEU A 610 27.14 -56.38 -2.08
N GLU A 611 26.39 -57.44 -2.36
CA GLU A 611 26.84 -58.51 -3.24
C GLU A 611 27.19 -58.02 -4.64
N ASN A 612 26.39 -57.10 -5.19
CA ASN A 612 26.60 -56.58 -6.54
C ASN A 612 27.83 -55.66 -6.62
N ILE A 613 28.17 -54.94 -5.54
CA ILE A 613 29.43 -54.19 -5.44
C ILE A 613 30.62 -55.15 -5.38
N GLU A 614 30.54 -56.21 -4.57
CA GLU A 614 31.62 -57.21 -4.45
C GLU A 614 31.90 -57.91 -5.79
N LYS A 615 30.84 -58.18 -6.57
CA LYS A 615 30.92 -58.76 -7.92
C LYS A 615 31.33 -57.75 -9.00
N GLY A 616 31.48 -56.46 -8.67
CA GLY A 616 31.90 -55.41 -9.60
C GLY A 616 30.87 -55.06 -10.69
N LEU A 617 29.57 -55.29 -10.43
CA LEU A 617 28.51 -55.11 -11.44
C LEU A 617 28.21 -53.65 -11.78
N TYR A 618 28.57 -52.71 -10.92
CA TYR A 618 28.49 -51.27 -11.19
C TYR A 618 29.54 -50.49 -10.37
N PRO A 619 29.85 -49.25 -10.77
CA PRO A 619 30.82 -48.43 -10.06
C PRO A 619 30.39 -48.12 -8.61
N ILE A 620 31.36 -48.15 -7.68
CA ILE A 620 31.14 -47.87 -6.25
C ILE A 620 30.41 -46.54 -6.04
N HIS A 621 30.79 -45.49 -6.77
CA HIS A 621 30.15 -44.18 -6.64
C HIS A 621 28.66 -44.21 -6.98
N SER A 622 28.24 -44.99 -7.99
CA SER A 622 26.81 -45.14 -8.34
C SER A 622 26.08 -45.95 -7.28
N GLY A 623 26.78 -46.93 -6.70
CA GLY A 623 26.32 -47.68 -5.55
C GLY A 623 26.05 -46.83 -4.30
N MET A 624 26.94 -45.88 -3.98
CA MET A 624 26.77 -44.99 -2.82
C MET A 624 25.46 -44.18 -2.90
N TYR A 625 25.22 -43.49 -4.03
CA TYR A 625 23.96 -42.74 -4.21
C TYR A 625 22.72 -43.62 -4.16
N TYR A 626 22.81 -44.88 -4.61
CA TYR A 626 21.71 -45.82 -4.50
C TYR A 626 21.45 -46.20 -3.05
N ASN A 627 22.50 -46.53 -2.28
CA ASN A 627 22.36 -46.87 -0.87
C ASN A 627 21.81 -45.69 -0.05
N ASP A 628 22.31 -44.48 -0.29
CA ASP A 628 21.82 -43.26 0.38
C ASP A 628 20.35 -43.01 0.04
N LEU A 629 19.93 -43.20 -1.21
CA LEU A 629 18.54 -43.09 -1.62
C LEU A 629 17.63 -44.08 -0.89
N ILE A 630 18.02 -45.36 -0.82
CA ILE A 630 17.24 -46.39 -0.14
C ILE A 630 17.13 -46.09 1.36
N HIS A 631 18.21 -45.60 1.98
CA HIS A 631 18.18 -45.22 3.39
C HIS A 631 17.27 -44.02 3.66
N SER A 632 17.38 -42.93 2.87
CA SER A 632 16.49 -41.77 3.02
C SER A 632 15.02 -42.14 2.80
N LEU A 633 14.73 -43.06 1.86
CA LEU A 633 13.37 -43.54 1.62
C LEU A 633 12.81 -44.35 2.79
N GLU A 634 13.62 -45.21 3.42
CA GLU A 634 13.18 -45.90 4.65
C GLU A 634 12.90 -44.91 5.77
N LYS A 635 13.77 -43.91 5.98
CA LYS A 635 13.53 -42.88 7.00
C LYS A 635 12.22 -42.13 6.78
N ILE A 636 11.84 -41.88 5.53
CA ILE A 636 10.51 -41.30 5.22
C ILE A 636 9.38 -42.25 5.66
N GLY A 637 9.56 -43.56 5.48
CA GLY A 637 8.64 -44.59 5.98
C GLY A 637 8.47 -44.52 7.50
N ASP A 638 9.59 -44.51 8.24
CA ASP A 638 9.61 -44.40 9.70
C ASP A 638 8.81 -43.18 10.18
N HIS A 639 9.10 -41.99 9.66
CA HIS A 639 8.41 -40.77 10.08
C HIS A 639 6.92 -40.76 9.69
N ALA A 640 6.55 -41.39 8.56
CA ALA A 640 5.14 -41.52 8.19
C ALA A 640 4.38 -42.48 9.15
N PHE A 641 5.05 -43.50 9.67
CA PHE A 641 4.55 -44.34 10.74
C PHE A 641 4.44 -43.55 12.06
N ASP A 642 5.46 -42.79 12.44
CA ASP A 642 5.49 -41.99 13.67
C ASP A 642 4.34 -40.95 13.70
N VAL A 643 4.03 -40.33 12.56
CA VAL A 643 2.83 -39.48 12.42
C VAL A 643 1.56 -40.26 12.76
N SER A 644 1.43 -41.49 12.25
CA SER A 644 0.26 -42.33 12.52
C SER A 644 0.18 -42.78 13.99
N GLU A 645 1.33 -43.05 14.62
CA GLU A 645 1.43 -43.33 16.06
C GLU A 645 1.00 -42.13 16.91
N ALA A 646 1.48 -40.94 16.60
CA ALA A 646 1.14 -39.71 17.29
C ALA A 646 -0.37 -39.37 17.20
N ILE A 647 -1.02 -39.69 16.07
CA ILE A 647 -2.47 -39.58 15.89
C ILE A 647 -3.23 -40.46 16.89
N VAL A 648 -2.80 -41.71 17.09
CA VAL A 648 -3.45 -42.65 18.03
C VAL A 648 -3.18 -42.26 19.49
N LEU A 649 -2.05 -41.63 19.79
CA LEU A 649 -1.75 -41.08 21.11
C LEU A 649 -2.55 -39.79 21.42
N GLU A 650 -3.07 -39.11 20.40
CA GLU A 650 -3.93 -37.93 20.54
C GLU A 650 -5.35 -38.29 21.03
N SER A 651 -5.94 -39.34 20.44
CA SER A 651 -7.24 -39.90 20.82
C SER A 651 -7.22 -40.45 22.24
#